data_AF-A0A9C8GMS9-F1
#
_entry.id   AF-A0A9C8GMS9-F1
#
_cell.length_a   1.000
_cell.length_b   1.000
_cell.length_c   1.000
_cell.angle_alpha   90.00
_cell.angle_beta   90.00
_cell.angle_gamma   90.00
#
_symmetry.space_group_name_H-M   'P 1'
#
loop_
_entity.id
_entity.type
_entity.pdbx_description
1 polymer ?
#
loop_
_entity_poly.entity_id
_entity_poly.type
_entity_poly.pdbx_seq_one_letter_code
_entity_poly.pdbx_strand_id
1 'polypeptide(L)'
;MRFLHSDQVQMQPVRPDRRIEVVDVLRGFAVLGILLFNMLNFSGYLYTPLEQMSAVHRAAVILIKFVAQAKFYTLFSFLFGWGMAIQMERAAWRGARFVPHYVRRLLVLLFIGLTHAILIWDGDILVSYAVLGLLLLLFRHWPEKALLVAAVVCILIPVLVSTPGPAAAFREAYAEMTEPFRQAMMTGHRENVLVAGSYLEVTVYRFRSVISSYTNIIYWGPHVLGMFLLGLYVGRRKLLHDPAQHLPFFHRLMWGGFAVGLVFNLIFITVTVSPGRIPPAYHDLAGRGAWTIAGSALSLAYLSAIPLLYQHKTWRRRLAPLAPVGRMALTNYLTHSVLFTLLFYGYGLGLYGQLGPAITLVLTLVTFQAQVSLSNWWLSRYHFGPVEALWRGLTYGTFPRMRSRSEERAFRRAEQREFGEPDESPEALPEALPEALPKILSEGLLFVARRLLFIAAVGFAIVYFCILGMRLTPNSTAAPGRSRSALDLAVPALEETFGFFGDLFQGNLGYVVEGVTRRSTVPVTEMVTGAFIRSASLLLVAIGFAAVIGVCAGGLAALRSHSALALSTLTLTVLGVSIPSFFLALLFQVADIKFYQRTGMGLFPVYGMSVHRTQSLLPQVIAPALVLAARPLAHITRVTFVNISEILHRDFIRTARSKGLTPRVVFWRHTLRNAGVSIFTAIVVSLRFALGSLPVVEIFFTWPGIGVTMLNAIFDRDVKIVAVLALALGVTFLLINFLADLLYRVIDPRLRTAENGEAE
;
A
#
# COMPACT_ATOMS: atom_id res chain seq x y z
N MET A 1 -27.93 25.53 29.99
CA MET A 1 -27.30 25.87 28.70
C MET A 1 -26.80 24.59 28.04
N ARG A 2 -27.54 24.06 27.05
CA ARG A 2 -27.13 22.92 26.23
C ARG A 2 -26.11 23.40 25.19
N PHE A 3 -24.88 22.89 25.21
CA PHE A 3 -23.93 23.10 24.12
C PHE A 3 -24.26 22.12 22.98
N LEU A 4 -24.57 22.72 21.84
CA LEU A 4 -24.86 22.08 20.56
C LEU A 4 -23.76 21.09 20.19
N HIS A 5 -24.13 19.82 19.98
CA HIS A 5 -23.39 18.94 19.08
C HIS A 5 -23.33 19.66 17.72
N SER A 6 -22.12 20.03 17.29
CA SER A 6 -21.90 20.46 15.92
C SER A 6 -22.15 19.26 15.01
N ASP A 7 -23.33 19.17 14.41
CA ASP A 7 -23.59 18.27 13.29
C ASP A 7 -22.54 18.54 12.21
N GLN A 8 -21.54 17.65 12.11
CA GLN A 8 -20.55 17.74 11.04
C GLN A 8 -21.28 17.52 9.72
N VAL A 9 -21.38 18.57 8.91
CA VAL A 9 -22.02 18.51 7.58
C VAL A 9 -21.32 17.44 6.73
N GLN A 10 -21.98 16.30 6.57
CA GLN A 10 -21.45 15.14 5.87
C GLN A 10 -21.43 15.39 4.35
N MET A 11 -20.31 15.10 3.69
CA MET A 11 -20.19 15.27 2.24
C MET A 11 -21.08 14.25 1.51
N GLN A 12 -22.01 14.73 0.67
CA GLN A 12 -22.86 13.87 -0.16
C GLN A 12 -22.48 13.89 -1.65
N PRO A 13 -22.80 12.82 -2.41
CA PRO A 13 -22.63 12.78 -3.87
C PRO A 13 -23.34 13.92 -4.63
N VAL A 14 -22.80 14.27 -5.80
CA VAL A 14 -23.36 15.32 -6.67
C VAL A 14 -24.66 14.84 -7.33
N ARG A 15 -25.74 15.60 -7.13
CA ARG A 15 -27.03 15.40 -7.81
C ARG A 15 -26.90 15.61 -9.34
N PRO A 16 -27.69 14.92 -10.18
CA PRO A 16 -27.54 14.97 -11.64
C PRO A 16 -27.69 16.35 -12.29
N ASP A 17 -28.45 17.25 -11.66
CA ASP A 17 -28.85 18.59 -12.10
C ASP A 17 -27.75 19.66 -12.03
N ARG A 18 -26.65 19.43 -11.30
CA ARG A 18 -25.53 20.38 -11.17
C ARG A 18 -24.22 19.87 -11.80
N ARG A 19 -24.31 19.03 -12.84
CA ARG A 19 -23.16 18.42 -13.51
C ARG A 19 -22.84 19.10 -14.84
N ILE A 20 -21.55 19.13 -15.16
CA ILE A 20 -21.04 19.64 -16.43
C ILE A 20 -21.01 18.46 -17.40
N GLU A 21 -22.08 18.30 -18.17
CA GLU A 21 -22.30 17.15 -19.05
C GLU A 21 -21.16 16.94 -20.05
N VAL A 22 -20.58 18.03 -20.58
CA VAL A 22 -19.46 17.97 -21.53
C VAL A 22 -18.21 17.30 -20.95
N VAL A 23 -18.00 17.37 -19.63
CA VAL A 23 -16.89 16.66 -18.97
C VAL A 23 -17.17 15.17 -18.90
N ASP A 24 -18.43 14.77 -18.71
CA ASP A 24 -18.81 13.36 -18.78
C ASP A 24 -18.67 12.82 -20.22
N VAL A 25 -18.97 13.62 -21.24
CA VAL A 25 -18.67 13.28 -22.66
C VAL A 25 -17.17 13.09 -22.88
N LEU A 26 -16.33 14.01 -22.39
CA LEU A 26 -14.87 13.91 -22.48
C LEU A 26 -14.34 12.62 -21.85
N ARG A 27 -14.87 12.22 -20.68
CA ARG A 27 -14.53 10.94 -20.04
C ARG A 27 -14.99 9.76 -20.88
N GLY A 28 -16.21 9.80 -21.42
CA GLY A 28 -16.74 8.73 -22.28
C GLY A 28 -15.90 8.54 -23.54
N PHE A 29 -15.50 9.64 -24.18
CA PHE A 29 -14.57 9.63 -25.32
C PHE A 29 -13.21 9.04 -24.93
N ALA A 30 -12.69 9.39 -23.75
CA ALA A 30 -11.41 8.88 -23.29
C ALA A 30 -11.44 7.37 -22.98
N VAL A 31 -12.58 6.82 -22.56
CA VAL A 31 -12.75 5.37 -22.32
C VAL A 31 -12.57 4.57 -23.62
N LEU A 32 -13.10 5.05 -24.76
CA LEU A 32 -12.87 4.43 -26.07
C LEU A 32 -11.38 4.35 -26.39
N GLY A 33 -10.69 5.48 -26.22
CA GLY A 33 -9.28 5.59 -26.51
C GLY A 33 -8.39 4.72 -25.62
N ILE A 34 -8.73 4.60 -24.34
CA ILE A 34 -8.07 3.65 -23.43
C ILE A 34 -8.29 2.22 -23.91
N LEU A 35 -9.52 1.85 -24.28
CA LEU A 35 -9.83 0.51 -24.77
C LEU A 35 -9.05 0.17 -26.05
N LEU A 36 -8.99 1.09 -27.02
CA LEU A 36 -8.23 0.92 -28.27
C LEU A 36 -6.77 0.52 -28.01
N PHE A 37 -6.10 1.22 -27.10
CA PHE A 37 -4.70 0.93 -26.79
C PHE A 37 -4.57 -0.35 -25.93
N ASN A 38 -5.40 -0.51 -24.91
CA ASN A 38 -5.34 -1.67 -24.02
C ASN A 38 -5.66 -2.97 -24.75
N MET A 39 -6.46 -2.92 -25.82
CA MET A 39 -6.71 -4.08 -26.68
C MET A 39 -5.43 -4.70 -27.22
N LEU A 40 -4.41 -3.90 -27.58
CA LEU A 40 -3.11 -4.43 -28.01
C LEU A 40 -2.43 -5.22 -26.89
N ASN A 41 -2.64 -4.82 -25.63
CA ASN A 41 -2.07 -5.54 -24.49
C ASN A 41 -2.87 -6.83 -24.19
N PHE A 42 -4.22 -6.74 -24.14
CA PHE A 42 -5.07 -7.92 -23.93
C PHE A 42 -4.85 -9.01 -24.97
N SER A 43 -4.67 -8.62 -26.23
CA SER A 43 -4.48 -9.56 -27.35
C SER A 43 -3.04 -10.04 -27.53
N GLY A 44 -2.07 -9.48 -26.81
CA GLY A 44 -0.65 -9.88 -26.85
C GLY A 44 0.20 -9.23 -27.95
N TYR A 45 -0.27 -8.17 -28.61
CA TYR A 45 0.44 -7.48 -29.70
C TYR A 45 1.13 -6.17 -29.31
N LEU A 46 1.08 -5.76 -28.03
CA LEU A 46 1.66 -4.49 -27.57
C LEU A 46 3.18 -4.39 -27.87
N TYR A 47 3.90 -5.50 -27.68
CA TYR A 47 5.35 -5.59 -27.83
C TYR A 47 5.81 -6.38 -29.06
N THR A 48 4.88 -6.88 -29.87
CA THR A 48 5.23 -7.63 -31.09
C THR A 48 5.86 -6.68 -32.12
N PRO A 49 7.04 -7.02 -32.67
CA PRO A 49 7.69 -6.21 -33.70
C PRO A 49 6.80 -6.03 -34.93
N LEU A 50 6.70 -4.79 -35.43
CA LEU A 50 5.85 -4.46 -36.59
C LEU A 50 6.28 -5.17 -37.88
N GLU A 51 7.55 -5.54 -37.98
CA GLU A 51 8.13 -6.24 -39.13
C GLU A 51 7.61 -7.68 -39.27
N GLN A 52 7.16 -8.28 -38.17
CA GLN A 52 6.62 -9.65 -38.15
C GLN A 52 5.12 -9.71 -38.51
N MET A 53 4.49 -8.56 -38.76
CA MET A 53 3.05 -8.46 -39.01
C MET A 53 2.73 -8.32 -40.50
N SER A 54 1.59 -8.90 -40.91
CA SER A 54 1.02 -8.62 -42.24
C SER A 54 0.73 -7.13 -42.42
N ALA A 55 0.67 -6.65 -43.67
CA ALA A 55 0.46 -5.24 -43.97
C ALA A 55 -0.81 -4.67 -43.30
N VAL A 56 -1.89 -5.44 -43.26
CA VAL A 56 -3.18 -5.05 -42.65
C VAL A 56 -3.05 -4.93 -41.13
N HIS A 57 -2.44 -5.90 -40.46
CA HIS A 57 -2.23 -5.86 -39.01
C HIS A 57 -1.26 -4.76 -38.60
N ARG A 58 -0.18 -4.58 -39.36
CA ARG A 58 0.78 -3.50 -39.16
C ARG A 58 0.10 -2.13 -39.28
N ALA A 59 -0.72 -1.92 -40.31
CA ALA A 59 -1.47 -0.69 -40.50
C ALA A 59 -2.45 -0.44 -39.33
N ALA A 60 -3.13 -1.47 -38.85
CA ALA A 60 -4.03 -1.36 -37.68
C ALA A 60 -3.28 -0.95 -36.41
N VAL A 61 -2.10 -1.55 -36.12
CA VAL A 61 -1.30 -1.17 -34.95
C VAL A 61 -0.79 0.26 -35.09
N ILE A 62 -0.29 0.66 -36.27
CA ILE A 62 0.16 2.04 -36.51
C ILE A 62 -0.99 3.02 -36.29
N LEU A 63 -2.19 2.71 -36.79
CA LEU A 63 -3.39 3.53 -36.61
C LEU A 63 -3.75 3.65 -35.12
N ILE A 64 -3.78 2.54 -34.37
CA ILE A 64 -4.07 2.54 -32.93
C ILE A 64 -3.03 3.38 -32.18
N LYS A 65 -1.73 3.19 -32.46
CA LYS A 65 -0.66 3.96 -31.82
C LYS A 65 -0.77 5.45 -32.18
N PHE A 66 -1.04 5.77 -33.45
CA PHE A 66 -1.19 7.15 -33.92
C PHE A 66 -2.39 7.84 -33.27
N VAL A 67 -3.56 7.18 -33.17
CA VAL A 67 -4.80 7.79 -32.68
C VAL A 67 -4.92 7.74 -31.16
N ALA A 68 -4.44 6.68 -30.50
CA ALA A 68 -4.77 6.41 -29.10
C ALA A 68 -3.61 6.46 -28.12
N GLN A 69 -2.42 6.03 -28.54
CA GLN A 69 -1.28 5.95 -27.61
C GLN A 69 -0.96 7.33 -27.01
N ALA A 70 -0.68 7.35 -25.71
CA ALA A 70 -0.47 8.53 -24.86
C ALA A 70 -1.72 9.38 -24.56
N LYS A 71 -2.55 9.65 -25.56
CA LYS A 71 -3.51 10.76 -25.60
C LYS A 71 -4.68 10.64 -24.62
N PHE A 72 -5.10 9.42 -24.34
CA PHE A 72 -6.36 9.19 -23.62
C PHE A 72 -6.17 8.97 -22.13
N TYR A 73 -5.09 8.30 -21.72
CA TYR A 73 -4.74 8.28 -20.30
C TYR A 73 -4.28 9.69 -19.86
N THR A 74 -3.62 10.50 -20.71
CA THR A 74 -3.27 11.90 -20.36
C THR A 74 -4.51 12.77 -20.19
N LEU A 75 -5.50 12.61 -21.07
CA LEU A 75 -6.79 13.29 -20.93
C LEU A 75 -7.48 12.90 -19.63
N PHE A 76 -7.53 11.60 -19.29
CA PHE A 76 -8.06 11.16 -17.99
C PHE A 76 -7.27 11.70 -16.81
N SER A 77 -5.94 11.78 -16.93
CA SER A 77 -5.08 12.33 -15.89
C SER A 77 -5.43 13.79 -15.63
N PHE A 78 -5.58 14.58 -16.69
CA PHE A 78 -6.04 15.95 -16.58
C PHE A 78 -7.41 16.05 -15.87
N LEU A 79 -8.37 15.23 -16.28
CA LEU A 79 -9.72 15.22 -15.72
C LEU A 79 -9.76 14.75 -14.25
N PHE A 80 -8.77 13.96 -13.82
CA PHE A 80 -8.59 13.56 -12.42
C PHE A 80 -8.19 14.76 -11.56
N GLY A 81 -7.17 15.52 -11.98
CA GLY A 81 -6.74 16.74 -11.30
C GLY A 81 -7.81 17.83 -11.30
N TRP A 82 -8.51 18.01 -12.42
CA TRP A 82 -9.69 18.87 -12.49
C TRP A 82 -10.77 18.41 -11.50
N GLY A 83 -11.03 17.11 -11.42
CA GLY A 83 -11.98 16.52 -10.48
C GLY A 83 -11.64 16.80 -9.01
N MET A 84 -10.36 16.89 -8.66
CA MET A 84 -9.92 17.31 -7.33
C MET A 84 -10.28 18.76 -7.04
N ALA A 85 -10.03 19.68 -7.99
CA ALA A 85 -10.37 21.10 -7.85
C ALA A 85 -11.85 21.30 -7.53
N ILE A 86 -12.73 20.62 -8.27
CA ILE A 86 -14.19 20.71 -8.07
C ILE A 86 -14.62 20.12 -6.72
N GLN A 87 -13.99 19.02 -6.28
CA GLN A 87 -14.28 18.43 -4.97
C GLN A 87 -13.86 19.35 -3.82
N MET A 88 -12.70 20.01 -3.96
CA MET A 88 -12.17 20.96 -2.99
C MET A 88 -13.08 22.18 -2.87
N GLU A 89 -13.51 22.74 -4.01
CA GLU A 89 -14.46 23.85 -4.04
C GLU A 89 -15.77 23.47 -3.32
N ARG A 90 -16.36 22.33 -3.67
CA ARG A 90 -17.61 21.87 -3.05
C ARG A 90 -17.49 21.61 -1.55
N ALA A 91 -16.34 21.11 -1.10
CA ALA A 91 -16.09 20.93 0.32
C ALA A 91 -16.05 22.28 1.06
N ALA A 92 -15.40 23.29 0.47
CA ALA A 92 -15.38 24.65 1.01
C ALA A 92 -16.79 25.27 1.09
N TRP A 93 -17.59 25.16 0.03
CA TRP A 93 -18.98 25.63 0.01
C TRP A 93 -19.88 24.99 1.07
N ARG A 94 -19.59 23.73 1.46
CA ARG A 94 -20.38 22.97 2.45
C ARG A 94 -19.80 23.03 3.87
N GLY A 95 -18.70 23.76 4.08
CA GLY A 95 -18.00 23.78 5.38
C GLY A 95 -17.41 22.42 5.78
N ALA A 96 -17.18 21.50 4.84
CA ALA A 96 -16.72 20.15 5.12
C ALA A 96 -15.19 20.02 5.01
N ARG A 97 -14.60 19.10 5.80
CA ARG A 97 -13.15 18.84 5.79
C ARG A 97 -12.72 18.11 4.50
N PHE A 98 -12.14 18.81 3.54
CA PHE A 98 -11.75 18.24 2.25
C PHE A 98 -10.71 17.10 2.35
N VAL A 99 -9.60 17.30 3.07
CA VAL A 99 -8.44 16.39 3.04
C VAL A 99 -8.78 14.96 3.49
N PRO A 100 -9.44 14.71 4.65
CA PRO A 100 -9.78 13.36 5.08
C PRO A 100 -10.66 12.61 4.07
N HIS A 101 -11.64 13.29 3.47
CA HIS A 101 -12.52 12.70 2.46
C HIS A 101 -11.76 12.34 1.18
N TYR A 102 -10.88 13.23 0.73
CA TYR A 102 -10.09 12.99 -0.47
C TYR A 102 -9.06 11.87 -0.26
N VAL A 103 -8.39 11.81 0.89
CA VAL A 103 -7.48 10.71 1.25
C VAL A 103 -8.24 9.39 1.29
N ARG A 104 -9.39 9.32 1.97
CA ARG A 104 -10.24 8.12 2.00
C ARG A 104 -10.64 7.68 0.59
N ARG A 105 -11.05 8.61 -0.27
CA ARG A 105 -11.37 8.34 -1.69
C ARG A 105 -10.20 7.69 -2.42
N LEU A 106 -8.99 8.18 -2.21
CA LEU A 106 -7.78 7.65 -2.85
C LEU A 106 -7.38 6.29 -2.29
N LEU A 107 -7.53 6.06 -0.99
CA LEU A 107 -7.29 4.75 -0.38
C LEU A 107 -8.28 3.70 -0.89
N VAL A 108 -9.57 4.05 -1.03
CA VAL A 108 -10.55 3.15 -1.65
C VAL A 108 -10.21 2.92 -3.12
N LEU A 109 -9.79 3.95 -3.85
CA LEU A 109 -9.36 3.80 -5.26
C LEU A 109 -8.12 2.91 -5.37
N LEU A 110 -7.16 3.04 -4.44
CA LEU A 110 -5.98 2.19 -4.35
C LEU A 110 -6.37 0.74 -4.09
N PHE A 111 -7.31 0.49 -3.18
CA PHE A 111 -7.82 -0.85 -2.90
C PHE A 111 -8.48 -1.49 -4.13
N ILE A 112 -9.36 -0.74 -4.82
CA ILE A 112 -9.99 -1.19 -6.07
C ILE A 112 -8.91 -1.47 -7.13
N GLY A 113 -7.94 -0.55 -7.28
CA GLY A 113 -6.84 -0.68 -8.23
C GLY A 113 -5.96 -1.90 -7.95
N LEU A 114 -5.55 -2.13 -6.70
CA LEU A 114 -4.74 -3.31 -6.33
C LEU A 114 -5.51 -4.61 -6.55
N THR A 115 -6.80 -4.64 -6.18
CA THR A 115 -7.66 -5.79 -6.43
C THR A 115 -7.75 -6.09 -7.91
N HIS A 116 -7.97 -5.06 -8.74
CA HIS A 116 -7.99 -5.18 -10.19
C HIS A 116 -6.63 -5.61 -10.76
N ALA A 117 -5.54 -4.99 -10.33
CA ALA A 117 -4.19 -5.25 -10.81
C ALA A 117 -3.73 -6.69 -10.55
N ILE A 118 -4.09 -7.23 -9.38
CA ILE A 118 -3.68 -8.58 -8.95
C ILE A 118 -4.66 -9.64 -9.47
N LEU A 119 -5.97 -9.43 -9.36
CA LEU A 119 -6.98 -10.46 -9.63
C LEU A 119 -7.56 -10.41 -11.06
N ILE A 120 -7.45 -9.28 -11.76
CA ILE A 120 -8.11 -9.10 -13.07
C ILE A 120 -7.10 -8.80 -14.18
N TRP A 121 -6.28 -7.76 -14.08
CA TRP A 121 -5.36 -7.41 -15.17
C TRP A 121 -4.24 -6.49 -14.70
N ASP A 122 -2.99 -6.78 -15.07
CA ASP A 122 -1.79 -6.05 -14.61
C ASP A 122 -1.57 -4.68 -15.26
N GLY A 123 -2.27 -4.35 -16.34
CA GLY A 123 -2.21 -3.02 -16.98
C GLY A 123 -2.99 -1.89 -16.27
N ASP A 124 -3.16 -1.99 -14.95
CA ASP A 124 -3.97 -1.08 -14.16
C ASP A 124 -3.37 0.34 -14.04
N ILE A 125 -4.21 1.36 -14.27
CA ILE A 125 -3.84 2.77 -14.07
C ILE A 125 -4.37 3.35 -12.74
N LEU A 126 -5.28 2.64 -12.06
CA LEU A 126 -5.98 3.13 -10.88
C LEU A 126 -5.06 3.24 -9.66
N VAL A 127 -4.17 2.26 -9.45
CA VAL A 127 -3.12 2.30 -8.42
C VAL A 127 -2.24 3.53 -8.62
N SER A 128 -1.77 3.75 -9.85
CA SER A 128 -0.96 4.91 -10.23
C SER A 128 -1.66 6.23 -9.91
N TYR A 129 -2.95 6.34 -10.25
CA TYR A 129 -3.75 7.53 -9.99
C TYR A 129 -4.01 7.75 -8.51
N ALA A 130 -4.17 6.69 -7.73
CA ALA A 130 -4.33 6.79 -6.29
C ALA A 130 -3.05 7.31 -5.62
N VAL A 131 -1.89 6.74 -5.96
CA VAL A 131 -0.58 7.15 -5.42
C VAL A 131 -0.22 8.58 -5.84
N LEU A 132 -0.28 8.89 -7.14
CA LEU A 132 0.00 10.24 -7.64
C LEU A 132 -1.07 11.25 -7.19
N GLY A 133 -2.29 10.81 -6.93
CA GLY A 133 -3.36 11.63 -6.36
C GLY A 133 -3.07 12.04 -4.91
N LEU A 134 -2.40 11.18 -4.13
CA LEU A 134 -1.93 11.54 -2.79
C LEU A 134 -0.81 12.57 -2.88
N LEU A 135 0.10 12.43 -3.85
CA LEU A 135 1.16 13.41 -4.10
C LEU A 135 0.58 14.77 -4.56
N LEU A 136 -0.47 14.74 -5.39
CA LEU A 136 -1.19 15.94 -5.85
C LEU A 136 -1.74 16.77 -4.67
N LEU A 137 -2.09 16.16 -3.54
CA LEU A 137 -2.55 16.89 -2.34
C LEU A 137 -1.53 17.92 -1.84
N LEU A 138 -0.22 17.69 -2.05
CA LEU A 138 0.83 18.61 -1.61
C LEU A 138 0.78 19.94 -2.35
N PHE A 139 0.25 19.94 -3.58
CA PHE A 139 0.18 21.11 -4.46
C PHE A 139 -1.12 21.90 -4.33
N ARG A 140 -2.09 21.43 -3.52
CA ARG A 140 -3.46 21.97 -3.48
C ARG A 140 -3.56 23.47 -3.18
N HIS A 141 -2.64 24.01 -2.38
CA HIS A 141 -2.61 25.42 -1.98
C HIS A 141 -1.55 26.24 -2.73
N TRP A 142 -0.84 25.64 -3.69
CA TRP A 142 0.19 26.37 -4.42
C TRP A 142 -0.42 27.50 -5.26
N PRO A 143 0.31 28.61 -5.46
CA PRO A 143 -0.14 29.69 -6.32
C PRO A 143 -0.22 29.21 -7.78
N GLU A 144 -1.13 29.79 -8.55
CA GLU A 144 -1.44 29.34 -9.91
C GLU A 144 -0.22 29.32 -10.85
N LYS A 145 0.66 30.31 -10.73
CA LYS A 145 1.91 30.37 -11.50
C LYS A 145 2.84 29.21 -11.16
N ALA A 146 2.98 28.88 -9.87
CA ALA A 146 3.81 27.76 -9.42
C ALA A 146 3.22 26.41 -9.86
N LEU A 147 1.89 26.27 -9.87
CA LEU A 147 1.22 25.09 -10.40
C LEU A 147 1.52 24.88 -11.89
N LEU A 148 1.46 25.95 -12.69
CA LEU A 148 1.77 25.88 -14.12
C LEU A 148 3.24 25.49 -14.37
N VAL A 149 4.18 26.12 -13.65
CA VAL A 149 5.60 25.79 -13.75
C VAL A 149 5.85 24.34 -13.34
N ALA A 150 5.31 23.91 -12.19
CA ALA A 150 5.44 22.53 -11.71
C ALA A 150 4.85 21.53 -12.71
N ALA A 151 3.71 21.85 -13.33
CA ALA A 151 3.09 21.01 -14.34
C ALA A 151 3.98 20.84 -15.59
N VAL A 152 4.52 21.95 -16.11
CA VAL A 152 5.43 21.94 -17.27
C VAL A 152 6.70 21.15 -16.93
N VAL A 153 7.32 21.40 -15.78
CA VAL A 153 8.51 20.65 -15.33
C VAL A 153 8.20 19.16 -15.25
N CYS A 154 7.10 18.77 -14.61
CA CYS A 154 6.70 17.36 -14.49
C CYS A 154 6.46 16.68 -15.84
N ILE A 155 5.84 17.38 -16.80
CA ILE A 155 5.64 16.88 -18.18
C ILE A 155 6.97 16.73 -18.92
N LEU A 156 7.95 17.59 -18.67
CA LEU A 156 9.25 17.57 -19.34
C LEU A 156 10.25 16.58 -18.73
N ILE A 157 10.06 16.11 -17.48
CA ILE A 157 10.98 15.14 -16.86
C ILE A 157 11.23 13.91 -17.75
N PRO A 158 10.23 13.20 -18.30
CA PRO A 158 10.49 12.07 -19.18
C PRO A 158 11.26 12.43 -20.45
N VAL A 159 11.06 13.66 -20.97
CA VAL A 159 11.80 14.17 -22.14
C VAL A 159 13.26 14.39 -21.77
N LEU A 160 13.52 15.07 -20.65
CA LEU A 160 14.87 15.35 -20.14
C LEU A 160 15.62 14.07 -19.78
N VAL A 161 14.96 13.12 -19.12
CA VAL A 161 15.54 11.81 -18.80
C VAL A 161 15.81 11.00 -20.07
N SER A 162 15.22 11.34 -21.22
CA SER A 162 15.44 10.66 -22.49
C SER A 162 16.47 11.34 -23.40
N THR A 163 17.07 12.48 -23.01
CA THR A 163 18.08 13.17 -23.84
C THR A 163 19.43 12.43 -23.82
N PRO A 164 20.25 12.54 -24.89
CA PRO A 164 21.63 12.06 -24.84
C PRO A 164 22.49 12.87 -23.86
N GLY A 165 23.70 12.39 -23.56
CA GLY A 165 24.65 13.07 -22.69
C GLY A 165 24.49 12.69 -21.21
N PRO A 166 24.52 13.63 -20.24
CA PRO A 166 24.50 13.31 -18.81
C PRO A 166 23.30 12.48 -18.35
N ALA A 167 22.15 12.62 -19.02
CA ALA A 167 20.96 11.81 -18.73
C ALA A 167 21.13 10.33 -19.14
N ALA A 168 22.07 10.00 -20.03
CA ALA A 168 22.38 8.62 -20.39
C ALA A 168 22.95 7.85 -19.18
N ALA A 169 23.88 8.45 -18.43
CA ALA A 169 24.42 7.84 -17.21
C ALA A 169 23.33 7.54 -16.17
N PHE A 170 22.34 8.45 -16.03
CA PHE A 170 21.18 8.20 -15.19
C PHE A 170 20.34 7.02 -15.71
N ARG A 171 20.07 6.96 -17.02
CA ARG A 171 19.31 5.85 -17.62
C ARG A 171 20.03 4.52 -17.47
N GLU A 172 21.35 4.49 -17.62
CA GLU A 172 22.18 3.29 -17.44
C GLU A 172 22.16 2.82 -15.99
N ALA A 173 22.40 3.71 -15.03
CA ALA A 173 22.31 3.39 -13.60
C ALA A 173 20.89 2.92 -13.20
N TYR A 174 19.86 3.55 -13.76
CA TYR A 174 18.48 3.14 -13.56
C TYR A 174 18.18 1.77 -14.18
N ALA A 175 18.68 1.52 -15.39
CA ALA A 175 18.54 0.23 -16.07
C ALA A 175 19.25 -0.87 -15.27
N GLU A 176 20.46 -0.63 -14.77
CA GLU A 176 21.22 -1.58 -13.95
C GLU A 176 20.48 -1.90 -12.63
N MET A 177 19.98 -0.88 -11.94
CA MET A 177 19.19 -1.07 -10.70
C MET A 177 17.90 -1.88 -10.96
N THR A 178 17.29 -1.72 -12.13
CA THR A 178 16.02 -2.37 -12.49
C THR A 178 16.23 -3.70 -13.23
N GLU A 179 17.45 -4.02 -13.64
CA GLU A 179 17.81 -5.21 -14.41
C GLU A 179 17.41 -6.52 -13.71
N PRO A 180 17.64 -6.73 -12.39
CA PRO A 180 17.19 -7.95 -11.72
C PRO A 180 15.67 -8.13 -11.77
N PHE A 181 14.90 -7.05 -11.66
CA PHE A 181 13.44 -7.08 -11.79
C PHE A 181 13.00 -7.37 -13.22
N ARG A 182 13.70 -6.78 -14.20
CA ARG A 182 13.46 -7.02 -15.63
C ARG A 182 13.79 -8.47 -16.00
N GLN A 183 14.91 -9.00 -15.53
CA GLN A 183 15.30 -10.39 -15.72
C GLN A 183 14.35 -11.36 -15.01
N ALA A 184 13.86 -11.05 -13.80
CA ALA A 184 12.83 -11.84 -13.13
C ALA A 184 11.51 -11.88 -13.93
N MET A 185 11.15 -10.79 -14.61
CA MET A 185 9.99 -10.75 -15.52
C MET A 185 10.22 -11.54 -16.81
N MET A 186 11.43 -11.46 -17.40
CA MET A 186 11.81 -12.16 -18.63
C MET A 186 12.12 -13.65 -18.43
N THR A 187 12.60 -14.07 -17.26
CA THR A 187 12.83 -15.48 -16.92
C THR A 187 11.52 -16.22 -16.68
N GLY A 188 10.44 -15.50 -16.35
CA GLY A 188 9.06 -16.00 -16.31
C GLY A 188 8.38 -16.19 -17.68
N HIS A 189 9.04 -15.87 -18.80
CA HIS A 189 8.49 -15.98 -20.17
C HIS A 189 8.68 -17.36 -20.85
N ARG A 190 9.20 -18.38 -20.16
CA ARG A 190 9.50 -19.67 -20.81
C ARG A 190 8.25 -20.47 -21.22
N GLU A 191 7.12 -20.20 -20.58
CA GLU A 191 5.79 -20.63 -21.01
C GLU A 191 4.88 -19.42 -20.81
N ASN A 192 4.21 -18.91 -21.85
CA ASN A 192 3.31 -17.77 -21.72
C ASN A 192 2.14 -18.16 -20.79
N VAL A 193 2.26 -17.88 -19.49
CA VAL A 193 1.23 -18.17 -18.47
C VAL A 193 -0.10 -17.50 -18.86
N LEU A 194 -0.07 -16.39 -19.61
CA LEU A 194 -1.27 -15.76 -20.17
C LEU A 194 -1.96 -16.59 -21.26
N VAL A 195 -1.24 -17.45 -21.98
CA VAL A 195 -1.76 -18.29 -23.08
C VAL A 195 -2.35 -19.59 -22.56
N ALA A 196 -1.67 -20.30 -21.65
CA ALA A 196 -2.06 -21.64 -21.21
C ALA A 196 -2.25 -21.80 -19.69
N GLY A 197 -1.91 -20.77 -18.91
CA GLY A 197 -1.96 -20.84 -17.46
C GLY A 197 -3.37 -20.78 -16.89
N SER A 198 -3.56 -21.46 -15.77
CA SER A 198 -4.75 -21.37 -14.94
C SER A 198 -4.93 -19.95 -14.35
N TYR A 199 -6.14 -19.63 -13.89
CA TYR A 199 -6.41 -18.33 -13.26
C TYR A 199 -5.49 -18.06 -12.07
N LEU A 200 -5.16 -19.10 -11.29
CA LEU A 200 -4.26 -18.97 -10.14
C LEU A 200 -2.83 -18.63 -10.58
N GLU A 201 -2.29 -19.31 -11.59
CA GLU A 201 -0.95 -19.05 -12.12
C GLU A 201 -0.85 -17.64 -12.71
N VAL A 202 -1.87 -17.21 -13.46
CA VAL A 202 -1.97 -15.83 -13.97
C VAL A 202 -2.10 -14.81 -12.84
N THR A 203 -2.76 -15.14 -11.73
CA THR A 203 -2.84 -14.28 -10.54
C THR A 203 -1.49 -14.14 -9.84
N VAL A 204 -0.76 -15.24 -9.66
CA VAL A 204 0.60 -15.21 -9.09
C VAL A 204 1.54 -14.41 -9.98
N TYR A 205 1.43 -14.58 -11.30
CA TYR A 205 2.15 -13.75 -12.27
C TYR A 205 1.82 -12.26 -12.07
N ARG A 206 0.54 -11.89 -12.03
CA ARG A 206 0.10 -10.50 -11.82
C ARG A 206 0.59 -9.93 -10.50
N PHE A 207 0.52 -10.68 -9.40
CA PHE A 207 1.03 -10.26 -8.10
C PHE A 207 2.52 -9.88 -8.13
N ARG A 208 3.35 -10.72 -8.78
CA ARG A 208 4.78 -10.42 -8.98
C ARG A 208 4.99 -9.27 -9.95
N SER A 209 4.19 -9.23 -11.03
CA SER A 209 4.21 -8.18 -12.05
C SER A 209 3.89 -6.81 -11.47
N VAL A 210 2.93 -6.69 -10.53
CA VAL A 210 2.54 -5.41 -9.92
C VAL A 210 3.73 -4.72 -9.24
N ILE A 211 4.58 -5.47 -8.52
CA ILE A 211 5.76 -4.90 -7.86
C ILE A 211 6.75 -4.38 -8.90
N SER A 212 6.97 -5.16 -9.97
CA SER A 212 7.91 -4.83 -11.04
C SER A 212 7.37 -3.78 -12.02
N SER A 213 6.06 -3.66 -12.20
CA SER A 213 5.42 -2.76 -13.18
C SER A 213 5.61 -1.28 -12.84
N TYR A 214 5.92 -0.96 -11.57
CA TYR A 214 6.22 0.40 -11.13
C TYR A 214 7.70 0.76 -11.16
N THR A 215 8.58 -0.18 -11.52
CA THR A 215 10.02 0.12 -11.66
C THR A 215 10.32 1.07 -12.82
N ASN A 216 9.35 1.36 -13.69
CA ASN A 216 9.47 2.34 -14.78
C ASN A 216 8.65 3.62 -14.54
N ILE A 217 8.16 3.84 -13.33
CA ILE A 217 7.28 4.99 -13.01
C ILE A 217 7.96 6.33 -13.30
N ILE A 218 9.28 6.43 -13.31
CA ILE A 218 9.97 7.69 -13.62
C ILE A 218 9.72 8.17 -15.06
N TYR A 219 9.46 7.25 -15.99
CA TYR A 219 9.30 7.58 -17.40
C TYR A 219 7.88 8.05 -17.76
N TRP A 220 6.89 7.88 -16.89
CA TRP A 220 5.50 8.25 -17.18
C TRP A 220 4.74 8.84 -16.00
N GLY A 221 5.12 8.54 -14.76
CA GLY A 221 4.52 9.05 -13.53
C GLY A 221 4.60 10.58 -13.41
N PRO A 222 5.77 11.22 -13.64
CA PRO A 222 5.87 12.67 -13.68
C PRO A 222 4.95 13.30 -14.74
N HIS A 223 4.81 12.66 -15.91
CA HIS A 223 3.90 13.12 -16.95
C HIS A 223 2.43 13.09 -16.49
N VAL A 224 2.00 12.00 -15.85
CA VAL A 224 0.66 11.89 -15.26
C VAL A 224 0.43 12.96 -14.18
N LEU A 225 1.40 13.16 -13.27
CA LEU A 225 1.33 14.20 -12.25
C LEU A 225 1.27 15.61 -12.86
N GLY A 226 2.05 15.87 -13.90
CA GLY A 226 2.02 17.15 -14.61
C GLY A 226 0.65 17.43 -15.24
N MET A 227 0.02 16.42 -15.85
CA MET A 227 -1.36 16.54 -16.33
C MET A 227 -2.37 16.72 -15.19
N PHE A 228 -2.18 16.06 -14.03
CA PHE A 228 -3.01 16.30 -12.84
C PHE A 228 -2.92 17.77 -12.39
N LEU A 229 -1.70 18.33 -12.35
CA LEU A 229 -1.46 19.72 -11.96
C LEU A 229 -2.10 20.72 -12.95
N LEU A 230 -2.00 20.46 -14.26
CA LEU A 230 -2.73 21.25 -15.26
C LEU A 230 -4.25 21.18 -15.05
N GLY A 231 -4.77 19.98 -14.76
CA GLY A 231 -6.18 19.78 -14.43
C GLY A 231 -6.62 20.58 -13.22
N LEU A 232 -5.82 20.56 -12.15
CA LEU A 232 -6.06 21.34 -10.93
C LEU A 232 -6.07 22.85 -11.22
N TYR A 233 -5.11 23.34 -12.01
CA TYR A 233 -5.04 24.74 -12.45
C TYR A 233 -6.30 25.17 -13.21
N VAL A 234 -6.68 24.40 -14.25
CA VAL A 234 -7.87 24.70 -15.05
C VAL A 234 -9.16 24.60 -14.22
N GLY A 235 -9.23 23.63 -13.30
CA GLY A 235 -10.36 23.45 -12.40
C GLY A 235 -10.57 24.64 -11.46
N ARG A 236 -9.49 25.20 -10.88
CA ARG A 236 -9.55 26.38 -10.02
C ARG A 236 -10.04 27.63 -10.75
N ARG A 237 -9.68 27.76 -12.03
CA ARG A 237 -10.14 28.86 -12.90
C ARG A 237 -11.51 28.64 -13.52
N LYS A 238 -12.14 27.50 -13.27
CA LYS A 238 -13.48 27.14 -13.76
C LYS A 238 -13.64 27.20 -15.30
N LEU A 239 -12.56 27.11 -16.08
CA LEU A 239 -12.60 27.32 -17.54
C LEU A 239 -13.50 26.32 -18.29
N LEU A 240 -13.73 25.13 -17.72
CA LEU A 240 -14.62 24.10 -18.28
C LEU A 240 -16.09 24.21 -17.84
N HIS A 241 -16.44 25.14 -16.92
CA HIS A 241 -17.84 25.33 -16.50
C HIS A 241 -18.64 26.05 -17.57
N ASP A 242 -18.05 27.08 -18.18
CA ASP A 242 -18.63 27.81 -19.29
C ASP A 242 -17.61 28.01 -20.42
N PRO A 243 -17.46 27.01 -21.32
CA PRO A 243 -16.54 27.10 -22.44
C PRO A 243 -16.84 28.26 -23.40
N ALA A 244 -18.10 28.73 -23.47
CA ALA A 244 -18.52 29.78 -24.39
C ALA A 244 -17.90 31.15 -24.03
N GLN A 245 -17.60 31.38 -22.74
CA GLN A 245 -16.92 32.61 -22.29
C GLN A 245 -15.41 32.61 -22.58
N HIS A 246 -14.84 31.47 -22.96
CA HIS A 246 -13.40 31.29 -23.13
C HIS A 246 -13.02 30.76 -24.52
N LEU A 247 -13.85 31.00 -25.54
CA LEU A 247 -13.64 30.52 -26.92
C LEU A 247 -12.23 30.81 -27.47
N PRO A 248 -11.67 32.04 -27.37
CA PRO A 248 -10.35 32.31 -27.92
C PRO A 248 -9.22 31.53 -27.24
N PHE A 249 -9.39 31.16 -25.97
CA PHE A 249 -8.46 30.30 -25.26
C PHE A 249 -8.54 28.86 -25.79
N PHE A 250 -9.74 28.30 -25.88
CA PHE A 250 -9.94 26.94 -26.38
C PHE A 250 -9.53 26.77 -27.85
N HIS A 251 -9.77 27.77 -28.72
CA HIS A 251 -9.31 27.70 -30.11
C HIS A 251 -7.78 27.71 -30.23
N ARG A 252 -7.10 28.59 -29.48
CA ARG A 252 -5.62 28.62 -29.46
C ARG A 252 -5.04 27.33 -28.91
N LEU A 253 -5.62 26.80 -27.83
CA LEU A 253 -5.20 25.54 -27.23
C LEU A 253 -5.46 24.35 -28.16
N MET A 254 -6.58 24.35 -28.89
CA MET A 254 -6.93 23.33 -29.87
C MET A 254 -5.93 23.30 -31.02
N TRP A 255 -5.73 24.42 -31.71
CA TRP A 255 -4.87 24.48 -32.90
C TRP A 255 -3.39 24.38 -32.53
N GLY A 256 -2.96 25.03 -31.44
CA GLY A 256 -1.59 24.90 -30.95
C GLY A 256 -1.28 23.48 -30.48
N GLY A 257 -2.19 22.87 -29.70
CA GLY A 257 -2.08 21.49 -29.27
C GLY A 257 -2.10 20.50 -30.43
N PHE A 258 -2.92 20.76 -31.46
CA PHE A 258 -2.98 19.94 -32.67
C PHE A 258 -1.69 20.06 -33.49
N ALA A 259 -1.20 21.27 -33.75
CA ALA A 259 -0.01 21.49 -34.55
C ALA A 259 1.24 20.87 -33.91
N VAL A 260 1.51 21.20 -32.64
CA VAL A 260 2.65 20.62 -31.90
C VAL A 260 2.46 19.12 -31.73
N GLY A 261 1.26 18.72 -31.33
CA GLY A 261 0.95 17.33 -31.06
C GLY A 261 1.08 16.43 -32.28
N LEU A 262 0.63 16.88 -33.46
CA LEU A 262 0.73 16.14 -34.71
C LEU A 262 2.19 15.93 -35.12
N VAL A 263 3.02 16.97 -35.05
CA VAL A 263 4.45 16.88 -35.38
C VAL A 263 5.16 15.83 -34.53
N PHE A 264 5.02 15.92 -33.19
CA PHE A 264 5.65 14.94 -32.31
C PHE A 264 5.03 13.54 -32.41
N ASN A 265 3.74 13.43 -32.74
CA ASN A 265 3.11 12.13 -33.00
C ASN A 265 3.67 11.46 -34.26
N LEU A 266 3.96 12.24 -35.30
CA LEU A 266 4.62 11.75 -36.52
C LEU A 266 6.06 11.31 -36.25
N ILE A 267 6.82 12.06 -35.44
CA ILE A 267 8.17 11.64 -35.00
C ILE A 267 8.09 10.30 -34.26
N PHE A 268 7.18 10.20 -33.27
CA PHE A 268 6.96 8.99 -32.49
C PHE A 268 6.62 7.77 -33.39
N ILE A 269 5.72 7.93 -34.36
CA ILE A 269 5.38 6.85 -35.29
C ILE A 269 6.55 6.52 -36.22
N THR A 270 7.29 7.51 -36.69
CA THR A 270 8.48 7.26 -37.54
C THR A 270 9.52 6.42 -36.81
N VAL A 271 9.79 6.73 -35.54
CA VAL A 271 10.69 5.94 -34.68
C VAL A 271 10.17 4.52 -34.47
N THR A 272 8.84 4.38 -34.32
CA THR A 272 8.20 3.08 -34.10
C THR A 272 8.23 2.19 -35.35
N VAL A 273 8.06 2.77 -36.54
CA VAL A 273 7.97 2.04 -37.83
C VAL A 273 9.33 1.84 -38.48
N SER A 274 10.26 2.76 -38.28
CA SER A 274 11.58 2.76 -38.92
C SER A 274 12.64 3.22 -37.93
N PRO A 275 12.94 2.42 -36.89
CA PRO A 275 13.88 2.81 -35.83
C PRO A 275 15.25 3.18 -36.40
N GLY A 276 15.73 2.49 -37.45
CA GLY A 276 17.02 2.76 -38.09
C GLY A 276 17.17 4.13 -38.76
N ARG A 277 16.11 4.96 -38.84
CA ARG A 277 16.19 6.33 -39.36
C ARG A 277 16.69 7.34 -38.33
N ILE A 278 16.69 6.98 -37.05
CA ILE A 278 17.13 7.85 -35.96
C ILE A 278 18.49 7.33 -35.47
N PRO A 279 19.47 8.19 -35.16
CA PRO A 279 20.70 7.73 -34.55
C PRO A 279 20.44 7.10 -33.17
N PRO A 280 21.13 6.00 -32.79
CA PRO A 280 20.86 5.28 -31.53
C PRO A 280 20.86 6.17 -30.28
N ALA A 281 21.76 7.15 -30.22
CA ALA A 281 21.86 8.11 -29.11
C ALA A 281 20.57 8.93 -28.88
N TYR A 282 19.74 9.09 -29.91
CA TYR A 282 18.50 9.87 -29.88
C TYR A 282 17.22 9.01 -29.91
N HIS A 283 17.33 7.68 -29.97
CA HIS A 283 16.16 6.79 -30.02
C HIS A 283 15.19 7.03 -28.86
N ASP A 284 15.72 7.14 -27.65
CA ASP A 284 14.90 7.37 -26.46
C ASP A 284 14.18 8.73 -26.50
N LEU A 285 14.89 9.78 -26.93
CA LEU A 285 14.32 11.12 -27.04
C LEU A 285 13.24 11.18 -28.13
N ALA A 286 13.53 10.64 -29.31
CA ALA A 286 12.61 10.62 -30.44
C ALA A 286 11.43 9.66 -30.22
N GLY A 287 11.62 8.60 -29.43
CA GLY A 287 10.56 7.69 -28.99
C GLY A 287 9.76 8.25 -27.81
N ARG A 288 10.31 8.15 -26.59
CA ARG A 288 9.62 8.53 -25.34
C ARG A 288 9.40 10.03 -25.22
N GLY A 289 10.37 10.85 -25.62
CA GLY A 289 10.23 12.30 -25.59
C GLY A 289 9.12 12.79 -26.50
N ALA A 290 9.11 12.34 -27.76
CA ALA A 290 8.04 12.68 -28.70
C ALA A 290 6.68 12.13 -28.27
N TRP A 291 6.63 10.89 -27.76
CA TRP A 291 5.43 10.29 -27.17
C TRP A 291 4.83 11.14 -26.04
N THR A 292 5.68 11.66 -25.14
CA THR A 292 5.27 12.49 -24.00
C THR A 292 4.66 13.82 -24.48
N ILE A 293 5.34 14.51 -25.39
CA ILE A 293 4.89 15.81 -25.91
C ILE A 293 3.63 15.64 -26.76
N ALA A 294 3.59 14.66 -27.65
CA ALA A 294 2.42 14.34 -28.47
C ALA A 294 1.20 14.00 -27.60
N GLY A 295 1.39 13.16 -26.58
CA GLY A 295 0.33 12.76 -25.66
C GLY A 295 -0.27 13.92 -24.90
N SER A 296 0.55 14.83 -24.39
CA SER A 296 0.08 16.06 -23.72
C SER A 296 -0.65 16.97 -24.69
N ALA A 297 -0.01 17.35 -25.80
CA ALA A 297 -0.52 18.36 -26.72
C ALA A 297 -1.83 17.92 -27.42
N LEU A 298 -1.90 16.67 -27.91
CA LEU A 298 -3.12 16.15 -28.54
C LEU A 298 -4.24 15.90 -27.53
N SER A 299 -3.93 15.54 -26.28
CA SER A 299 -4.96 15.46 -25.24
C SER A 299 -5.59 16.82 -24.93
N LEU A 300 -4.79 17.90 -24.91
CA LEU A 300 -5.28 19.26 -24.74
C LEU A 300 -6.05 19.75 -25.98
N ALA A 301 -5.67 19.28 -27.17
CA ALA A 301 -6.44 19.51 -28.38
C ALA A 301 -7.84 18.87 -28.30
N TYR A 302 -7.94 17.60 -27.88
CA TYR A 302 -9.23 16.93 -27.66
C TYR A 302 -10.05 17.56 -26.53
N LEU A 303 -9.40 17.94 -25.43
CA LEU A 303 -10.00 18.66 -24.31
C LEU A 303 -10.64 19.98 -24.76
N SER A 304 -10.11 20.61 -25.81
CA SER A 304 -10.61 21.87 -26.36
C SER A 304 -11.64 21.66 -27.46
N ALA A 305 -11.39 20.70 -28.37
CA ALA A 305 -12.25 20.43 -29.51
C ALA A 305 -13.64 19.94 -29.09
N ILE A 306 -13.73 19.02 -28.11
CA ILE A 306 -15.02 18.45 -27.69
C ILE A 306 -15.95 19.51 -27.09
N PRO A 307 -15.51 20.37 -26.15
CA PRO A 307 -16.35 21.46 -25.67
C PRO A 307 -16.74 22.49 -26.73
N LEU A 308 -15.86 22.78 -27.70
CA LEU A 308 -16.20 23.66 -28.83
C LEU A 308 -17.29 23.03 -29.71
N LEU A 309 -17.13 21.76 -30.10
CA LEU A 309 -18.12 21.02 -30.89
C LEU A 309 -19.45 20.88 -30.14
N TYR A 310 -19.41 20.64 -28.82
CA TYR A 310 -20.60 20.43 -28.01
C TYR A 310 -21.50 21.67 -27.90
N GLN A 311 -21.02 22.85 -28.29
CA GLN A 311 -21.85 24.07 -28.41
C GLN A 311 -22.81 24.02 -29.60
N HIS A 312 -22.49 23.25 -30.64
CA HIS A 312 -23.36 23.11 -31.82
C HIS A 312 -24.42 22.02 -31.58
N LYS A 313 -25.70 22.34 -31.84
CA LYS A 313 -26.85 21.43 -31.62
C LYS A 313 -26.67 20.05 -32.26
N THR A 314 -26.14 19.99 -33.49
CA THR A 314 -25.89 18.74 -34.22
C THR A 314 -24.87 17.85 -33.53
N TRP A 315 -23.72 18.43 -33.16
CA TRP A 315 -22.64 17.72 -32.49
C TRP A 315 -22.99 17.35 -31.05
N ARG A 316 -23.72 18.21 -30.34
CA ARG A 316 -24.30 17.90 -29.03
C ARG A 316 -25.13 16.62 -29.08
N ARG A 317 -26.02 16.47 -30.07
CA ARG A 317 -26.84 15.25 -30.24
C ARG A 317 -26.00 14.01 -30.52
N ARG A 318 -24.90 14.14 -31.28
CA ARG A 318 -24.00 13.02 -31.61
C ARG A 318 -23.09 12.60 -30.44
N LEU A 319 -22.69 13.56 -29.60
CA LEU A 319 -21.75 13.34 -28.50
C LEU A 319 -22.44 13.01 -27.17
N ALA A 320 -23.69 13.45 -26.96
CA ALA A 320 -24.46 13.20 -25.73
C ALA A 320 -24.53 11.71 -25.31
N PRO A 321 -24.65 10.73 -26.24
CA PRO A 321 -24.64 9.31 -25.86
C PRO A 321 -23.35 8.83 -25.18
N LEU A 322 -22.24 9.58 -25.26
CA LEU A 322 -21.00 9.27 -24.56
C LEU A 322 -21.01 9.73 -23.09
N ALA A 323 -21.91 10.65 -22.70
CA ALA A 323 -21.95 11.15 -21.32
C ALA A 323 -22.27 10.03 -20.31
N PRO A 324 -23.23 9.11 -20.56
CA PRO A 324 -23.44 7.95 -19.70
C PRO A 324 -22.21 7.04 -19.56
N VAL A 325 -21.47 6.85 -20.65
CA VAL A 325 -20.22 6.06 -20.62
C VAL A 325 -19.20 6.69 -19.68
N GLY A 326 -19.02 8.01 -19.73
CA GLY A 326 -18.11 8.73 -18.84
C GLY A 326 -18.59 8.82 -17.40
N ARG A 327 -19.91 8.83 -17.15
CA ARG A 327 -20.50 8.71 -15.82
C ARG A 327 -20.26 7.35 -15.18
N MET A 328 -20.06 6.32 -16.00
CA MET A 328 -19.77 4.94 -15.63
C MET A 328 -18.32 4.53 -15.98
N ALA A 329 -17.39 5.48 -16.06
CA ALA A 329 -16.04 5.22 -16.58
C ALA A 329 -15.30 4.11 -15.82
N LEU A 330 -15.47 4.00 -14.50
CA LEU A 330 -14.80 2.98 -13.68
C LEU A 330 -15.44 1.60 -13.89
N THR A 331 -16.78 1.53 -13.87
CA THR A 331 -17.51 0.28 -14.20
C THR A 331 -17.11 -0.22 -15.58
N ASN A 332 -17.10 0.68 -16.56
CA ASN A 332 -16.79 0.37 -17.95
C ASN A 332 -15.35 -0.11 -18.14
N TYR A 333 -14.39 0.59 -17.55
CA TYR A 333 -12.98 0.20 -17.60
C TYR A 333 -12.74 -1.20 -16.99
N LEU A 334 -13.32 -1.49 -15.82
CA LEU A 334 -13.20 -2.81 -15.20
C LEU A 334 -13.92 -3.90 -15.99
N THR A 335 -15.06 -3.57 -16.61
CA THR A 335 -15.79 -4.49 -17.49
C THR A 335 -14.93 -4.87 -18.70
N HIS A 336 -14.16 -3.94 -19.27
CA HIS A 336 -13.20 -4.25 -20.34
C HIS A 336 -12.19 -5.28 -19.88
N SER A 337 -11.56 -5.04 -18.72
CA SER A 337 -10.54 -5.95 -18.22
C SER A 337 -11.09 -7.35 -17.96
N VAL A 338 -12.27 -7.47 -17.34
CA VAL A 338 -12.91 -8.78 -17.12
C VAL A 338 -13.25 -9.45 -18.46
N LEU A 339 -13.90 -8.72 -19.38
CA LEU A 339 -14.33 -9.27 -20.66
C LEU A 339 -13.15 -9.76 -21.50
N PHE A 340 -12.11 -8.95 -21.65
CA PHE A 340 -11.01 -9.26 -22.56
C PHE A 340 -9.99 -10.22 -21.95
N THR A 341 -9.86 -10.29 -20.63
CA THR A 341 -9.06 -11.35 -20.01
C THR A 341 -9.76 -12.70 -20.10
N LEU A 342 -11.10 -12.75 -19.97
CA LEU A 342 -11.88 -13.97 -20.26
C LEU A 342 -11.86 -14.34 -21.76
N LEU A 343 -11.75 -13.37 -22.66
CA LEU A 343 -11.68 -13.65 -24.09
C LEU A 343 -10.30 -14.16 -24.53
N PHE A 344 -9.23 -13.53 -24.06
CA PHE A 344 -7.89 -13.82 -24.57
C PHE A 344 -7.11 -14.82 -23.71
N TYR A 345 -7.21 -14.78 -22.38
CA TYR A 345 -6.28 -15.54 -21.54
C TYR A 345 -6.64 -17.02 -21.44
N GLY A 346 -5.65 -17.86 -21.11
CA GLY A 346 -5.77 -19.32 -21.08
C GLY A 346 -6.84 -19.89 -20.15
N TYR A 347 -7.18 -19.18 -19.07
CA TYR A 347 -8.29 -19.57 -18.17
C TYR A 347 -9.69 -19.22 -18.71
N GLY A 348 -9.77 -18.53 -19.84
CA GLY A 348 -11.00 -18.14 -20.52
C GLY A 348 -11.15 -18.87 -21.86
N LEU A 349 -11.35 -18.11 -22.94
CA LEU A 349 -11.44 -18.64 -24.31
C LEU A 349 -10.07 -18.83 -24.99
N GLY A 350 -8.97 -18.41 -24.35
CA GLY A 350 -7.61 -18.72 -24.81
C GLY A 350 -7.18 -18.09 -26.13
N LEU A 351 -7.83 -17.02 -26.60
CA LEU A 351 -7.56 -16.41 -27.91
C LEU A 351 -6.30 -15.51 -27.98
N TYR A 352 -5.46 -15.50 -26.93
CA TYR A 352 -4.26 -14.66 -26.86
C TYR A 352 -3.33 -14.91 -28.04
N GLY A 353 -2.97 -13.84 -28.78
CA GLY A 353 -2.15 -13.93 -29.98
C GLY A 353 -2.80 -14.64 -31.18
N GLN A 354 -4.07 -15.06 -31.10
CA GLN A 354 -4.78 -15.74 -32.19
C GLN A 354 -5.55 -14.76 -33.08
N LEU A 355 -6.14 -13.71 -32.50
CA LEU A 355 -6.88 -12.70 -33.25
C LEU A 355 -5.98 -11.51 -33.57
N GLY A 356 -5.63 -11.34 -34.85
CA GLY A 356 -4.73 -10.25 -35.27
C GLY A 356 -5.26 -8.83 -34.98
N PRO A 357 -4.38 -7.81 -34.87
CA PRO A 357 -4.72 -6.44 -34.47
C PRO A 357 -5.86 -5.76 -35.24
N ALA A 358 -6.08 -6.12 -36.51
CA ALA A 358 -7.15 -5.56 -37.32
C ALA A 358 -8.53 -6.07 -36.89
N ILE A 359 -8.63 -7.35 -36.52
CA ILE A 359 -9.86 -7.96 -36.00
C ILE A 359 -10.15 -7.40 -34.62
N THR A 360 -9.12 -7.29 -33.77
CA THR A 360 -9.28 -6.75 -32.42
C THR A 360 -9.67 -5.26 -32.42
N LEU A 361 -9.29 -4.50 -33.47
CA LEU A 361 -9.78 -3.14 -33.68
C LEU A 361 -11.29 -3.10 -33.96
N VAL A 362 -11.78 -3.97 -34.85
CA VAL A 362 -13.23 -4.09 -35.12
C VAL A 362 -13.97 -4.52 -33.85
N LEU A 363 -13.45 -5.54 -33.15
CA LEU A 363 -14.01 -6.01 -31.89
C LEU A 363 -14.08 -4.89 -30.83
N THR A 364 -13.07 -4.02 -30.77
CA THR A 364 -13.05 -2.85 -29.88
C THR A 364 -14.20 -1.89 -30.20
N LEU A 365 -14.39 -1.56 -31.48
CA LEU A 365 -15.45 -0.64 -31.90
C LEU A 365 -16.85 -1.20 -31.64
N VAL A 366 -17.06 -2.49 -31.94
CA VAL A 366 -18.33 -3.20 -31.67
C VAL A 366 -18.60 -3.24 -30.17
N THR A 367 -17.62 -3.62 -29.36
CA THR A 367 -17.76 -3.69 -27.90
C THR A 367 -18.06 -2.32 -27.31
N PHE A 368 -17.36 -1.27 -27.76
CA PHE A 368 -17.61 0.08 -27.28
C PHE A 368 -19.01 0.57 -27.67
N GLN A 369 -19.49 0.27 -28.89
CA GLN A 369 -20.85 0.62 -29.30
C GLN A 369 -21.93 -0.10 -28.47
N ALA A 370 -21.72 -1.38 -28.17
CA ALA A 370 -22.59 -2.14 -27.27
C ALA A 370 -22.58 -1.53 -25.86
N GLN A 371 -21.41 -1.15 -25.36
CA GLN A 371 -21.22 -0.52 -24.06
C GLN A 371 -21.85 0.88 -23.98
N VAL A 372 -21.82 1.68 -25.06
CA VAL A 372 -22.55 2.96 -25.15
C VAL A 372 -24.03 2.69 -24.92
N SER A 373 -24.60 1.73 -25.65
CA SER A 373 -26.01 1.35 -25.55
C SER A 373 -26.35 0.87 -24.13
N LEU A 374 -25.52 0.00 -23.55
CA LEU A 374 -25.68 -0.52 -22.20
C LEU A 374 -25.58 0.57 -21.12
N SER A 375 -24.64 1.51 -21.26
CA SER A 375 -24.46 2.62 -20.31
C SER A 375 -25.66 3.57 -20.33
N ASN A 376 -26.21 3.85 -21.51
CA ASN A 376 -27.43 4.65 -21.67
C ASN A 376 -28.65 3.93 -21.06
N TRP A 377 -28.81 2.64 -21.35
CA TRP A 377 -29.86 1.80 -20.77
C TRP A 377 -29.75 1.72 -19.25
N TRP A 378 -28.56 1.51 -18.70
CA TRP A 378 -28.32 1.40 -17.28
C TRP A 378 -28.67 2.70 -16.54
N LEU A 379 -28.15 3.84 -17.03
CA LEU A 379 -28.40 5.13 -16.38
C LEU A 379 -29.80 5.70 -16.60
N SER A 380 -30.61 5.08 -17.46
CA SER A 380 -32.05 5.36 -17.52
C SER A 380 -32.82 4.78 -16.32
N ARG A 381 -32.27 3.75 -15.65
CA ARG A 381 -32.87 3.07 -14.48
C ARG A 381 -32.17 3.41 -13.17
N TYR A 382 -30.84 3.53 -13.22
CA TYR A 382 -29.98 3.71 -12.06
C TYR A 382 -29.22 5.04 -12.08
N HIS A 383 -28.95 5.63 -10.92
CA HIS A 383 -28.25 6.92 -10.84
C HIS A 383 -26.73 6.83 -11.10
N PHE A 384 -26.13 5.68 -10.81
CA PHE A 384 -24.69 5.43 -10.84
C PHE A 384 -24.40 4.07 -11.48
N GLY A 385 -23.21 3.90 -12.04
CA GLY A 385 -22.72 2.56 -12.35
C GLY A 385 -22.45 1.78 -11.06
N PRO A 386 -22.48 0.44 -11.10
CA PRO A 386 -22.28 -0.42 -9.93
C PRO A 386 -20.99 -0.10 -9.16
N VAL A 387 -19.87 0.02 -9.86
CA VAL A 387 -18.57 0.26 -9.22
C VAL A 387 -18.46 1.71 -8.75
N GLU A 388 -19.04 2.66 -9.47
CA GLU A 388 -19.12 4.04 -8.98
C GLU A 388 -19.96 4.16 -7.70
N ALA A 389 -21.04 3.38 -7.58
CA ALA A 389 -21.85 3.33 -6.37
C ALA A 389 -21.07 2.72 -5.19
N LEU A 390 -20.38 1.60 -5.42
CA LEU A 390 -19.49 0.97 -4.44
C LEU A 390 -18.40 1.93 -3.96
N TRP A 391 -17.66 2.52 -4.90
CA TRP A 391 -16.58 3.45 -4.62
C TRP A 391 -17.07 4.68 -3.84
N ARG A 392 -18.24 5.22 -4.18
CA ARG A 392 -18.86 6.34 -3.44
C ARG A 392 -19.34 5.91 -2.06
N GLY A 393 -19.97 4.73 -1.93
CA GLY A 393 -20.42 4.19 -0.65
C GLY A 393 -19.25 4.05 0.34
N LEU A 394 -18.15 3.45 -0.12
CA LEU A 394 -16.94 3.30 0.68
C LEU A 394 -16.26 4.65 0.99
N THR A 395 -16.34 5.63 0.10
CA THR A 395 -15.75 6.97 0.29
C THR A 395 -16.55 7.82 1.29
N TYR A 396 -17.88 7.84 1.18
CA TYR A 396 -18.75 8.70 1.99
C TYR A 396 -19.31 7.99 3.24
N GLY A 397 -19.11 6.68 3.38
CA GLY A 397 -19.64 5.88 4.48
C GLY A 397 -21.14 5.57 4.37
N THR A 398 -21.81 6.08 3.34
CA THR A 398 -23.23 5.82 3.06
C THR A 398 -23.40 5.43 1.59
N PHE A 399 -24.02 4.29 1.34
CA PHE A 399 -24.26 3.83 -0.03
C PHE A 399 -25.31 4.71 -0.71
N PRO A 400 -25.02 5.28 -1.90
CA PRO A 400 -25.98 6.10 -2.61
C PRO A 400 -27.17 5.24 -3.08
N ARG A 401 -28.39 5.77 -2.96
CA ARG A 401 -29.60 5.09 -3.43
C ARG A 401 -29.54 4.86 -4.95
N MET A 402 -29.72 3.61 -5.36
CA MET A 402 -29.51 3.16 -6.74
C MET A 402 -30.70 3.47 -7.67
N ARG A 403 -31.95 3.23 -7.24
CA ARG A 403 -33.18 3.37 -8.05
C ARG A 403 -33.59 4.84 -8.28
N SER A 404 -34.19 5.12 -9.44
CA SER A 404 -34.69 6.45 -9.81
C SER A 404 -36.05 6.79 -9.17
N ARG A 405 -36.34 8.09 -9.00
CA ARG A 405 -37.60 8.61 -8.41
C ARG A 405 -38.87 8.22 -9.18
N SER A 406 -38.78 7.91 -10.49
CA SER A 406 -39.94 7.52 -11.30
C SER A 406 -40.36 6.07 -11.04
N GLU A 407 -39.40 5.16 -10.88
CA GLU A 407 -39.66 3.77 -10.47
C GLU A 407 -40.09 3.68 -9.00
N GLU A 408 -39.58 4.54 -8.12
CA GLU A 408 -40.05 4.59 -6.73
C GLU A 408 -41.52 5.02 -6.63
N ARG A 409 -41.98 5.92 -7.51
CA ARG A 409 -43.41 6.27 -7.61
C ARG A 409 -44.26 5.14 -8.20
N ALA A 410 -43.73 4.39 -9.16
CA ALA A 410 -44.42 3.24 -9.75
C ALA A 410 -44.50 2.06 -8.75
N PHE A 411 -43.41 1.80 -8.02
CA PHE A 411 -43.32 0.79 -6.98
C PHE A 411 -44.19 1.14 -5.78
N ARG A 412 -44.13 2.38 -5.26
CA ARG A 412 -45.05 2.82 -4.18
C ARG A 412 -46.51 2.79 -4.59
N ARG A 413 -46.84 3.06 -5.87
CA ARG A 413 -48.21 2.91 -6.40
C ARG A 413 -48.64 1.44 -6.53
N ALA A 414 -47.70 0.52 -6.73
CA ALA A 414 -47.95 -0.92 -6.71
C ALA A 414 -48.11 -1.42 -5.26
N GLU A 415 -47.23 -0.98 -4.36
CA GLU A 415 -47.25 -1.31 -2.93
C GLU A 415 -48.50 -0.76 -2.22
N GLN A 416 -48.95 0.45 -2.55
CA GLN A 416 -50.23 1.03 -2.09
C GLN A 416 -51.47 0.38 -2.72
N ARG A 417 -51.32 -0.39 -3.80
CA ARG A 417 -52.41 -1.19 -4.38
C ARG A 417 -52.49 -2.59 -3.77
N GLU A 418 -51.39 -3.10 -3.21
CA GLU A 418 -51.28 -4.44 -2.64
C GLU A 418 -51.53 -4.46 -1.12
N PHE A 419 -51.24 -3.37 -0.41
CA PHE A 419 -51.50 -3.24 1.02
C PHE A 419 -52.46 -2.08 1.30
N GLY A 420 -53.75 -2.40 1.33
CA GLY A 420 -54.74 -1.61 2.06
C GLY A 420 -54.47 -1.68 3.55
N GLU A 421 -54.70 -0.57 4.26
CA GLU A 421 -54.49 -0.43 5.71
C GLU A 421 -55.12 -1.56 6.53
N PRO A 422 -54.46 -1.96 7.63
CA PRO A 422 -55.15 -1.81 8.91
C PRO A 422 -54.26 -1.41 10.10
N ASP A 423 -54.85 -0.51 10.89
CA ASP A 423 -55.12 -0.55 12.34
C ASP A 423 -54.01 -0.69 13.41
N GLU A 424 -54.22 0.07 14.47
CA GLU A 424 -53.34 0.33 15.62
C GLU A 424 -53.31 -0.84 16.64
N SER A 425 -52.14 -1.12 17.21
CA SER A 425 -51.90 -1.16 18.68
C SER A 425 -50.55 -1.84 19.04
N PRO A 426 -49.85 -1.44 20.13
CA PRO A 426 -48.58 -2.03 20.53
C PRO A 426 -48.75 -3.01 21.72
N GLU A 427 -48.32 -4.27 21.54
CA GLU A 427 -48.20 -5.23 22.66
C GLU A 427 -46.79 -5.24 23.27
N ALA A 428 -46.78 -5.17 24.60
CA ALA A 428 -45.62 -5.22 25.48
C ALA A 428 -45.08 -6.65 25.64
N LEU A 429 -43.77 -6.77 25.91
CA LEU A 429 -43.14 -8.02 26.35
C LEU A 429 -42.73 -7.91 27.83
N PRO A 430 -42.82 -8.99 28.64
CA PRO A 430 -42.66 -8.92 30.09
C PRO A 430 -41.21 -9.09 30.54
N GLU A 431 -40.91 -8.44 31.67
CA GLU A 431 -39.69 -8.56 32.47
C GLU A 431 -39.73 -9.73 33.47
N ALA A 432 -38.52 -10.10 33.92
CA ALA A 432 -38.12 -10.79 35.16
C ALA A 432 -37.93 -12.33 35.06
N LEU A 433 -36.91 -12.98 35.67
CA LEU A 433 -36.26 -12.79 36.98
C LEU A 433 -34.80 -13.36 37.00
N PRO A 434 -34.02 -13.10 38.08
CA PRO A 434 -32.57 -13.25 38.17
C PRO A 434 -32.10 -14.56 38.80
N GLU A 435 -30.88 -14.99 38.49
CA GLU A 435 -30.10 -15.91 39.32
C GLU A 435 -28.66 -15.42 39.48
N ALA A 436 -28.25 -15.24 40.74
CA ALA A 436 -26.92 -14.84 41.14
C ALA A 436 -26.09 -16.05 41.64
N LEU A 437 -24.84 -16.09 41.15
CA LEU A 437 -23.60 -16.77 41.64
C LEU A 437 -23.42 -18.29 41.37
N PRO A 438 -22.18 -18.79 41.06
CA PRO A 438 -20.84 -18.20 41.32
C PRO A 438 -19.92 -18.18 40.07
N LYS A 439 -19.84 -17.07 39.31
CA LYS A 439 -19.18 -17.03 37.97
C LYS A 439 -17.70 -16.62 37.92
N ILE A 440 -17.08 -16.22 39.02
CA ILE A 440 -15.78 -15.53 38.97
C ILE A 440 -14.59 -16.51 38.78
N LEU A 441 -14.71 -17.77 39.22
CA LEU A 441 -13.63 -18.78 39.06
C LEU A 441 -13.62 -19.45 37.67
N SER A 442 -14.77 -19.59 37.01
CA SER A 442 -14.89 -20.21 35.68
C SER A 442 -14.37 -19.32 34.55
N GLU A 443 -14.50 -18.00 34.67
CA GLU A 443 -14.11 -17.05 33.62
C GLU A 443 -12.58 -16.91 33.50
N GLY A 444 -11.87 -16.90 34.63
CA GLY A 444 -10.40 -16.89 34.65
C GLY A 444 -9.81 -18.15 34.03
N LEU A 445 -10.35 -19.33 34.38
CA LEU A 445 -9.90 -20.61 33.84
C LEU A 445 -10.18 -20.71 32.33
N LEU A 446 -11.36 -20.27 31.89
CA LEU A 446 -11.74 -20.25 30.47
C LEU A 446 -10.86 -19.30 29.66
N PHE A 447 -10.51 -18.14 30.21
CA PHE A 447 -9.58 -17.20 29.57
C PHE A 447 -8.20 -17.84 29.37
N VAL A 448 -7.64 -18.46 30.41
CA VAL A 448 -6.34 -19.13 30.33
C VAL A 448 -6.39 -20.28 29.33
N ALA A 449 -7.44 -21.10 29.35
CA ALA A 449 -7.62 -22.20 28.40
C ALA A 449 -7.69 -21.72 26.94
N ARG A 450 -8.48 -20.68 26.65
CA ARG A 450 -8.56 -20.06 25.32
C ARG A 450 -7.20 -19.55 24.84
N ARG A 451 -6.42 -18.95 25.74
CA ARG A 451 -5.07 -18.46 25.41
C ARG A 451 -4.09 -19.60 25.17
N LEU A 452 -4.09 -20.64 25.99
CA LEU A 452 -3.24 -21.82 25.77
C LEU A 452 -3.58 -22.54 24.45
N LEU A 453 -4.87 -22.68 24.13
CA LEU A 453 -5.31 -23.23 22.85
C LEU A 453 -4.85 -22.37 21.67
N PHE A 454 -4.93 -21.04 21.80
CA PHE A 454 -4.41 -20.13 20.79
C PHE A 454 -2.89 -20.27 20.62
N ILE A 455 -2.13 -20.39 21.72
CA ILE A 455 -0.68 -20.62 21.68
C ILE A 455 -0.35 -21.93 20.99
N ALA A 456 -1.07 -23.01 21.31
CA ALA A 456 -0.89 -24.31 20.68
C ALA A 456 -1.21 -24.26 19.18
N ALA A 457 -2.32 -23.65 18.79
CA ALA A 457 -2.72 -23.52 17.39
C ALA A 457 -1.71 -22.69 16.58
N VAL A 458 -1.23 -21.57 17.12
CA VAL A 458 -0.20 -20.74 16.47
C VAL A 458 1.14 -21.47 16.45
N GLY A 459 1.52 -22.17 17.52
CA GLY A 459 2.73 -22.99 17.57
C GLY A 459 2.71 -24.09 16.49
N PHE A 460 1.59 -24.78 16.33
CA PHE A 460 1.38 -25.74 15.25
C PHE A 460 1.51 -25.10 13.87
N ALA A 461 0.86 -23.95 13.67
CA ALA A 461 0.95 -23.21 12.41
C ALA A 461 2.40 -22.77 12.09
N ILE A 462 3.18 -22.33 13.08
CA ILE A 462 4.58 -21.95 12.90
C ILE A 462 5.39 -23.13 12.36
N VAL A 463 5.31 -24.28 13.03
CA VAL A 463 6.03 -25.49 12.61
C VAL A 463 5.60 -25.92 11.21
N TYR A 464 4.28 -25.97 10.96
CA TYR A 464 3.74 -26.33 9.65
C TYR A 464 4.23 -25.42 8.53
N PHE A 465 4.15 -24.10 8.70
CA PHE A 465 4.59 -23.15 7.68
C PHE A 465 6.12 -23.13 7.51
N CYS A 466 6.89 -23.38 8.56
CA CYS A 466 8.34 -23.56 8.47
C CYS A 466 8.68 -24.79 7.64
N ILE A 467 8.10 -25.96 7.95
CA ILE A 467 8.32 -27.21 7.21
C ILE A 467 7.88 -27.05 5.75
N LEU A 468 6.68 -26.50 5.52
CA LEU A 468 6.17 -26.26 4.18
C LEU A 468 7.08 -25.30 3.40
N GLY A 469 7.54 -24.22 4.02
CA GLY A 469 8.48 -23.27 3.42
C GLY A 469 9.81 -23.92 3.04
N MET A 470 10.36 -24.78 3.90
CA MET A 470 11.58 -25.54 3.61
C MET A 470 11.35 -26.55 2.47
N ARG A 471 10.21 -27.23 2.43
CA ARG A 471 9.81 -28.13 1.34
C ARG A 471 9.58 -27.42 0.00
N LEU A 472 9.23 -26.14 0.05
CA LEU A 472 9.12 -25.27 -1.13
C LEU A 472 10.49 -24.73 -1.59
N THR A 473 11.54 -24.82 -0.78
CA THR A 473 12.86 -24.28 -1.13
C THR A 473 13.46 -24.89 -2.40
N PRO A 474 13.35 -26.21 -2.67
CA PRO A 474 13.76 -26.77 -3.97
C PRO A 474 13.04 -26.15 -5.17
N ASN A 475 11.80 -25.68 -5.03
CA ASN A 475 11.07 -25.04 -6.13
C ASN A 475 11.70 -23.71 -6.58
N SER A 476 12.51 -23.05 -5.74
CA SER A 476 13.21 -21.82 -6.15
C SER A 476 14.44 -22.10 -7.04
N THR A 477 14.92 -23.35 -7.05
CA THR A 477 16.10 -23.78 -7.82
C THR A 477 15.79 -24.86 -8.85
N ALA A 478 14.58 -25.43 -8.82
CA ALA A 478 14.12 -26.44 -9.76
C ALA A 478 13.98 -25.87 -11.18
N ALA A 479 14.34 -26.66 -12.18
CA ALA A 479 14.01 -26.36 -13.57
C ALA A 479 12.49 -26.22 -13.73
N PRO A 480 12.00 -25.31 -14.59
CA PRO A 480 10.58 -25.15 -14.87
C PRO A 480 9.92 -26.50 -15.22
N GLY A 481 8.75 -26.78 -14.64
CA GLY A 481 8.02 -28.05 -14.82
C GLY A 481 8.36 -29.17 -13.83
N ARG A 482 9.41 -29.02 -13.00
CA ARG A 482 9.74 -29.96 -11.91
C ARG A 482 9.45 -29.41 -10.50
N SER A 483 8.91 -28.21 -10.40
CA SER A 483 8.44 -27.64 -9.12
C SER A 483 7.17 -28.34 -8.68
N ARG A 484 7.16 -28.86 -7.45
CA ARG A 484 5.98 -29.48 -6.86
C ARG A 484 4.96 -28.40 -6.48
N SER A 485 3.66 -28.65 -6.67
CA SER A 485 2.65 -27.67 -6.26
C SER A 485 2.65 -27.50 -4.73
N ALA A 486 2.22 -26.34 -4.24
CA ALA A 486 2.11 -26.10 -2.80
C ALA A 486 1.11 -27.08 -2.15
N LEU A 487 0.09 -27.52 -2.89
CA LEU A 487 -0.89 -28.51 -2.44
C LEU A 487 -0.26 -29.90 -2.31
N ASP A 488 0.59 -30.31 -3.26
CA ASP A 488 1.30 -31.60 -3.21
C ASP A 488 2.29 -31.66 -2.04
N LEU A 489 2.82 -30.51 -1.62
CA LEU A 489 3.75 -30.38 -0.50
C LEU A 489 3.06 -30.15 0.84
N ALA A 490 1.79 -29.72 0.84
CA ALA A 490 1.03 -29.42 2.05
C ALA A 490 0.76 -30.66 2.90
N VAL A 491 0.32 -31.75 2.28
CA VAL A 491 0.03 -33.00 3.02
C VAL A 491 1.29 -33.59 3.66
N PRO A 492 2.42 -33.77 2.94
CA PRO A 492 3.66 -34.22 3.56
C PRO A 492 4.21 -33.26 4.62
N ALA A 493 4.02 -31.94 4.45
CA ALA A 493 4.41 -30.98 5.47
C ALA A 493 3.56 -31.13 6.75
N LEU A 494 2.27 -31.41 6.59
CA LEU A 494 1.35 -31.64 7.71
C LEU A 494 1.72 -32.92 8.47
N GLU A 495 2.01 -34.01 7.76
CA GLU A 495 2.49 -35.26 8.36
C GLU A 495 3.79 -35.07 9.15
N GLU A 496 4.77 -34.37 8.56
CA GLU A 496 6.04 -34.06 9.24
C GLU A 496 5.83 -33.11 10.42
N THR A 497 4.83 -32.22 10.39
CA THR A 497 4.45 -31.38 11.52
C THR A 497 3.95 -32.23 12.69
N PHE A 498 3.06 -33.20 12.43
CA PHE A 498 2.61 -34.13 13.46
C PHE A 498 3.76 -34.97 14.01
N GLY A 499 4.65 -35.46 13.15
CA GLY A 499 5.87 -36.18 13.55
C GLY A 499 6.79 -35.34 14.43
N PHE A 500 7.00 -34.06 14.06
CA PHE A 500 7.78 -33.10 14.84
C PHE A 500 7.23 -32.91 16.25
N PHE A 501 5.91 -32.73 16.40
CA PHE A 501 5.32 -32.60 17.74
C PHE A 501 5.40 -33.91 18.53
N GLY A 502 5.27 -35.07 17.87
CA GLY A 502 5.52 -36.38 18.48
C GLY A 502 6.93 -36.49 19.07
N ASP A 503 7.95 -36.16 18.27
CA ASP A 503 9.37 -36.10 18.66
C ASP A 503 9.58 -35.09 19.82
N LEU A 504 8.97 -33.91 19.74
CA LEU A 504 9.06 -32.84 20.74
C LEU A 504 8.47 -33.26 22.09
N PHE A 505 7.27 -33.87 22.11
CA PHE A 505 6.62 -34.32 23.35
C PHE A 505 7.34 -35.49 24.02
N GLN A 506 8.10 -36.28 23.25
CA GLN A 506 8.96 -37.33 23.76
C GLN A 506 10.34 -36.82 24.21
N GLY A 507 10.65 -35.53 23.97
CA GLY A 507 11.94 -34.92 24.30
C GLY A 507 13.08 -35.32 23.37
N ASN A 508 12.80 -35.90 22.20
CA ASN A 508 13.80 -36.39 21.25
C ASN A 508 13.83 -35.54 19.97
N LEU A 509 14.54 -34.42 20.01
CA LEU A 509 14.70 -33.53 18.85
C LEU A 509 15.89 -33.91 17.95
N GLY A 510 16.62 -34.99 18.27
CA GLY A 510 17.79 -35.45 17.55
C GLY A 510 19.08 -34.69 17.88
N TYR A 511 20.08 -34.85 17.01
CA TYR A 511 21.44 -34.34 17.19
C TYR A 511 21.87 -33.50 15.98
N VAL A 512 22.68 -32.47 16.24
CA VAL A 512 23.30 -31.59 15.23
C VAL A 512 24.80 -31.83 15.22
N VAL A 513 25.40 -31.74 14.04
CA VAL A 513 26.85 -31.83 13.88
C VAL A 513 27.48 -30.45 14.05
N GLU A 514 28.36 -30.28 15.03
CA GLU A 514 29.08 -29.02 15.32
C GLU A 514 30.58 -29.11 14.99
N GLY A 515 31.16 -27.94 14.69
CA GLY A 515 32.60 -27.73 14.47
C GLY A 515 33.05 -27.77 13.01
N VAL A 516 34.14 -27.08 12.69
CA VAL A 516 34.73 -27.00 11.33
C VAL A 516 35.06 -28.39 10.77
N THR A 517 35.39 -29.34 11.63
CA THR A 517 35.71 -30.73 11.27
C THR A 517 34.49 -31.65 11.18
N ARG A 518 33.28 -31.17 11.54
CA ARG A 518 32.02 -31.94 11.57
C ARG A 518 32.09 -33.27 12.35
N ARG A 519 32.95 -33.34 13.37
CA ARG A 519 33.17 -34.57 14.17
C ARG A 519 32.46 -34.59 15.51
N SER A 520 31.97 -33.45 15.99
CA SER A 520 31.21 -33.38 17.26
C SER A 520 29.72 -33.44 16.96
N THR A 521 28.96 -34.23 17.72
CA THR A 521 27.50 -34.20 17.68
C THR A 521 26.98 -33.70 19.02
N VAL A 522 26.07 -32.74 18.98
CA VAL A 522 25.43 -32.16 20.17
C VAL A 522 23.91 -32.31 20.06
N PRO A 523 23.19 -32.54 21.17
CA PRO A 523 21.73 -32.57 21.14
C PRO A 523 21.15 -31.25 20.64
N VAL A 524 20.10 -31.31 19.80
CA VAL A 524 19.38 -30.11 19.32
C VAL A 524 18.89 -29.26 20.48
N THR A 525 18.45 -29.89 21.57
CA THR A 525 17.98 -29.22 22.79
C THR A 525 19.08 -28.36 23.44
N GLU A 526 20.32 -28.83 23.48
CA GLU A 526 21.45 -28.10 24.05
C GLU A 526 21.81 -26.88 23.20
N MET A 527 21.90 -27.06 21.88
CA MET A 527 22.14 -25.98 20.92
C MET A 527 21.05 -24.90 21.00
N VAL A 528 19.78 -25.29 20.99
CA VAL A 528 18.63 -24.38 21.07
C VAL A 528 18.63 -23.62 22.40
N THR A 529 18.91 -24.31 23.51
CA THR A 529 18.98 -23.68 24.85
C THR A 529 20.11 -22.66 24.92
N GLY A 530 21.29 -23.01 24.41
CA GLY A 530 22.44 -22.10 24.35
C GLY A 530 22.16 -20.85 23.51
N ALA A 531 21.58 -21.02 22.32
CA ALA A 531 21.16 -19.92 21.46
C ALA A 531 20.08 -19.04 22.14
N PHE A 532 19.10 -19.67 22.79
CA PHE A 532 18.03 -19.00 23.50
C PHE A 532 18.53 -18.13 24.65
N ILE A 533 19.41 -18.66 25.51
CA ILE A 533 19.98 -17.92 26.64
C ILE A 533 20.73 -16.68 26.15
N ARG A 534 21.51 -16.81 25.08
CA ARG A 534 22.27 -15.68 24.50
C ARG A 534 21.33 -14.63 23.91
N SER A 535 20.30 -15.03 23.16
CA SER A 535 19.27 -14.12 22.65
C SER A 535 18.51 -13.41 23.76
N ALA A 536 18.09 -14.15 24.79
CA ALA A 536 17.39 -13.62 25.95
C ALA A 536 18.26 -12.61 26.72
N SER A 537 19.56 -12.90 26.91
CA SER A 537 20.47 -11.96 27.58
C SER A 537 20.60 -10.64 26.81
N LEU A 538 20.70 -10.70 25.48
CA LEU A 538 20.81 -9.51 24.65
C LEU A 538 19.52 -8.67 24.72
N LEU A 539 18.38 -9.34 24.64
CA LEU A 539 17.07 -8.72 24.76
C LEU A 539 16.86 -8.04 26.11
N LEU A 540 17.20 -8.71 27.21
CA LEU A 540 17.06 -8.19 28.57
C LEU A 540 17.96 -6.98 28.80
N VAL A 541 19.21 -7.02 28.33
CA VAL A 541 20.13 -5.87 28.42
C VAL A 541 19.59 -4.68 27.61
N ALA A 542 19.12 -4.91 26.39
CA ALA A 542 18.57 -3.86 25.54
C ALA A 542 17.32 -3.21 26.15
N ILE A 543 16.39 -4.01 26.69
CA ILE A 543 15.16 -3.51 27.31
C ILE A 543 15.44 -2.84 28.65
N GLY A 544 16.34 -3.37 29.47
CA GLY A 544 16.77 -2.72 30.70
C GLY A 544 17.40 -1.35 30.43
N PHE A 545 18.32 -1.28 29.46
CA PHE A 545 18.93 -0.03 29.01
C PHE A 545 17.89 0.98 28.51
N ALA A 546 16.98 0.53 27.65
CA ALA A 546 15.90 1.36 27.10
C ALA A 546 14.93 1.87 28.18
N ALA A 547 14.59 1.03 29.17
CA ALA A 547 13.71 1.39 30.26
C ALA A 547 14.33 2.45 31.17
N VAL A 548 15.56 2.22 31.64
CA VAL A 548 16.24 3.16 32.54
C VAL A 548 16.43 4.51 31.86
N ILE A 549 17.07 4.52 30.67
CA ILE A 549 17.38 5.78 29.99
C ILE A 549 16.11 6.43 29.46
N GLY A 550 15.17 5.65 28.94
CA GLY A 550 13.93 6.19 28.41
C GLY A 550 13.09 6.87 29.48
N VAL A 551 12.94 6.25 30.65
CA VAL A 551 12.20 6.86 31.77
C VAL A 551 12.91 8.11 32.28
N CYS A 552 14.23 8.07 32.44
CA CYS A 552 15.01 9.23 32.87
C CYS A 552 14.92 10.39 31.87
N ALA A 553 15.17 10.14 30.58
CA ALA A 553 15.13 11.16 29.53
C ALA A 553 13.73 11.76 29.38
N GLY A 554 12.68 10.92 29.38
CA GLY A 554 11.30 11.37 29.25
C GLY A 554 10.85 12.19 30.47
N GLY A 555 11.22 11.77 31.67
CA GLY A 555 10.95 12.50 32.90
C GLY A 555 11.66 13.85 32.96
N LEU A 556 12.96 13.89 32.60
CA LEU A 556 13.73 15.14 32.54
C LEU A 556 13.17 16.12 31.50
N ALA A 557 12.80 15.63 30.32
CA ALA A 557 12.16 16.44 29.29
C ALA A 557 10.80 16.98 29.76
N ALA A 558 9.99 16.19 30.45
CA ALA A 558 8.69 16.61 30.96
C ALA A 558 8.81 17.69 32.06
N LEU A 559 9.79 17.55 32.95
CA LEU A 559 10.08 18.58 33.97
C LEU A 559 10.52 19.91 33.36
N ARG A 560 11.01 19.91 32.11
CA ARG A 560 11.44 21.11 31.37
C ARG A 560 10.67 21.27 30.06
N SER A 561 9.34 21.13 30.11
CA SER A 561 8.41 21.13 28.97
C SER A 561 8.50 22.32 27.99
N HIS A 562 9.21 23.39 28.33
CA HIS A 562 9.45 24.58 27.49
C HIS A 562 10.93 24.83 27.16
N SER A 563 11.80 23.83 27.29
CA SER A 563 13.24 23.96 27.07
C SER A 563 13.71 23.34 25.76
N ALA A 564 14.86 23.81 25.26
CA ALA A 564 15.55 23.18 24.13
C ALA A 564 15.85 21.69 24.38
N LEU A 565 16.03 21.28 25.64
CA LEU A 565 16.23 19.87 26.02
C LEU A 565 14.99 19.01 25.75
N ALA A 566 13.79 19.52 26.00
CA ALA A 566 12.56 18.80 25.70
C ALA A 566 12.40 18.64 24.17
N LEU A 567 12.65 19.71 23.41
CA LEU A 567 12.59 19.68 21.96
C LEU A 567 13.63 18.71 21.36
N SER A 568 14.88 18.74 21.82
CA SER A 568 15.93 17.85 21.34
C SER A 568 15.65 16.39 21.66
N THR A 569 15.20 16.11 22.89
CA THR A 569 14.82 14.76 23.33
C THR A 569 13.70 14.22 22.45
N LEU A 570 12.62 14.98 22.25
CA LEU A 570 11.50 14.55 21.41
C LEU A 570 11.91 14.36 19.94
N THR A 571 12.73 15.25 19.39
CA THR A 571 13.25 15.11 18.02
C THR A 571 14.09 13.84 17.87
N LEU A 572 14.95 13.53 18.85
CA LEU A 572 15.75 12.31 18.85
C LEU A 572 14.87 11.05 18.94
N THR A 573 13.77 11.08 19.69
CA THR A 573 12.83 9.95 19.72
C THR A 573 12.14 9.72 18.37
N VAL A 574 11.87 10.78 17.60
CA VAL A 574 11.30 10.64 16.25
C VAL A 574 12.29 9.93 15.32
N LEU A 575 13.56 10.31 15.38
CA LEU A 575 14.61 9.62 14.62
C LEU A 575 14.73 8.15 15.05
N GLY A 576 14.76 7.88 16.36
CA GLY A 576 14.91 6.53 16.90
C GLY A 576 13.77 5.57 16.51
N VAL A 577 12.54 6.07 16.36
CA VAL A 577 11.40 5.25 15.87
C VAL A 577 11.40 5.10 14.35
N SER A 578 11.92 6.10 13.62
CA SER A 578 11.86 6.14 12.15
C SER A 578 12.95 5.33 11.46
N ILE A 579 14.08 5.06 12.14
CA ILE A 579 15.21 4.32 11.59
C ILE A 579 15.01 2.81 11.79
N PRO A 580 14.96 2.00 10.71
CA PRO A 580 14.90 0.53 10.85
C PRO A 580 16.14 -0.03 11.57
N SER A 581 15.97 -1.05 12.42
CA SER A 581 17.07 -1.61 13.23
C SER A 581 18.22 -2.17 12.39
N PHE A 582 17.95 -2.80 11.24
CA PHE A 582 19.00 -3.28 10.33
C PHE A 582 19.82 -2.13 9.74
N PHE A 583 19.16 -1.02 9.40
CA PHE A 583 19.82 0.15 8.83
C PHE A 583 20.66 0.85 9.91
N LEU A 584 20.14 0.94 11.13
CA LEU A 584 20.90 1.43 12.27
C LEU A 584 22.12 0.55 12.58
N ALA A 585 21.98 -0.79 12.52
CA ALA A 585 23.10 -1.72 12.65
C ALA A 585 24.18 -1.44 11.59
N LEU A 586 23.78 -1.27 10.34
CA LEU A 586 24.68 -0.95 9.23
C LEU A 586 25.38 0.41 9.44
N LEU A 587 24.66 1.44 9.88
CA LEU A 587 25.26 2.74 10.20
C LEU A 587 26.29 2.64 11.32
N PHE A 588 26.00 1.84 12.36
CA PHE A 588 26.94 1.58 13.45
C PHE A 588 28.20 0.88 12.93
N GLN A 589 28.07 -0.14 12.08
CA GLN A 589 29.21 -0.81 11.46
C GLN A 589 30.04 0.12 10.57
N VAL A 590 29.40 0.92 9.72
CA VAL A 590 30.10 1.89 8.86
C VAL A 590 30.82 2.95 9.70
N ALA A 591 30.20 3.43 10.78
CA ALA A 591 30.81 4.38 11.70
C ALA A 591 32.03 3.78 12.41
N ASP A 592 31.94 2.53 12.86
CA ASP A 592 33.04 1.79 13.48
C ASP A 592 34.21 1.60 12.52
N ILE A 593 33.94 1.12 11.30
CA ILE A 593 34.97 0.94 10.26
C ILE A 593 35.68 2.27 9.95
N LYS A 594 34.93 3.36 9.79
CA LYS A 594 35.52 4.69 9.53
C LYS A 594 36.33 5.21 10.71
N PHE A 595 35.89 4.92 11.94
CA PHE A 595 36.61 5.31 13.15
C PHE A 595 37.92 4.52 13.31
N TYR A 596 37.85 3.20 13.09
CA TYR A 596 39.02 2.31 13.07
C TYR A 596 40.04 2.74 12.02
N GLN A 597 39.59 3.06 10.80
CA GLN A 597 40.48 3.59 9.74
C GLN A 597 41.22 4.87 10.13
N ARG A 598 40.65 5.69 11.03
CA ARG A 598 41.27 6.96 11.46
C ARG A 598 42.16 6.82 12.69
N THR A 599 41.80 5.93 13.63
CA THR A 599 42.41 5.87 14.96
C THR A 599 43.18 4.59 15.24
N GLY A 600 42.98 3.56 14.42
CA GLY A 600 43.49 2.21 14.66
C GLY A 600 42.76 1.44 15.77
N MET A 601 41.73 2.02 16.40
CA MET A 601 40.94 1.40 17.47
C MET A 601 39.48 1.25 17.05
N GLY A 602 38.86 0.12 17.39
CA GLY A 602 37.42 -0.09 17.15
C GLY A 602 36.57 0.53 18.27
N LEU A 603 35.45 1.16 17.92
CA LEU A 603 34.42 1.54 18.89
C LEU A 603 33.69 0.28 19.41
N PHE A 604 33.37 -0.63 18.48
CA PHE A 604 32.61 -1.84 18.75
C PHE A 604 33.31 -3.06 18.13
N PRO A 605 33.15 -4.26 18.70
CA PRO A 605 33.59 -5.48 18.03
C PRO A 605 32.67 -5.74 16.83
N VAL A 606 33.22 -5.69 15.62
CA VAL A 606 32.47 -5.89 14.36
C VAL A 606 31.91 -7.31 14.23
N TYR A 607 32.49 -8.30 14.92
CA TYR A 607 32.11 -9.71 14.82
C TYR A 607 32.12 -10.42 16.18
N GLY A 608 30.94 -10.90 16.60
CA GLY A 608 30.75 -11.99 17.56
C GLY A 608 31.36 -11.83 18.96
N MET A 609 31.15 -12.86 19.80
CA MET A 609 31.82 -12.97 21.10
C MET A 609 33.23 -13.54 20.94
N SER A 610 34.22 -12.69 20.64
CA SER A 610 35.62 -13.12 20.55
C SER A 610 36.33 -12.98 21.90
N VAL A 611 36.85 -14.08 22.44
CA VAL A 611 37.62 -14.09 23.69
C VAL A 611 39.00 -13.42 23.53
N HIS A 612 39.48 -13.15 22.30
CA HIS A 612 40.89 -12.89 22.03
C HIS A 612 41.23 -11.58 21.28
N ARG A 613 40.35 -10.57 21.23
CA ARG A 613 40.67 -9.27 20.57
C ARG A 613 40.51 -8.08 21.52
N THR A 614 41.63 -7.51 21.97
CA THR A 614 41.76 -6.52 23.05
C THR A 614 41.69 -5.04 22.63
N GLN A 615 41.32 -4.72 21.39
CA GLN A 615 41.36 -3.33 20.87
C GLN A 615 39.97 -2.70 20.61
N SER A 616 38.96 -2.99 21.45
CA SER A 616 37.64 -2.33 21.39
C SER A 616 37.38 -1.45 22.60
N LEU A 617 36.83 -0.25 22.39
CA LEU A 617 36.47 0.68 23.47
C LEU A 617 35.23 0.24 24.28
N LEU A 618 34.32 -0.55 23.69
CA LEU A 618 33.07 -0.99 24.34
C LEU A 618 32.91 -2.52 24.37
N PRO A 619 32.35 -3.11 25.45
CA PRO A 619 32.01 -4.53 25.53
C PRO A 619 31.12 -5.05 24.39
N GLN A 620 31.28 -6.34 24.05
CA GLN A 620 30.62 -7.03 22.93
C GLN A 620 29.09 -6.95 22.92
N VAL A 621 28.45 -6.86 24.09
CA VAL A 621 27.00 -6.82 24.23
C VAL A 621 26.44 -5.42 23.94
N ILE A 622 27.23 -4.36 24.12
CA ILE A 622 26.72 -2.99 24.13
C ILE A 622 26.24 -2.56 22.74
N ALA A 623 27.00 -2.81 21.68
CA ALA A 623 26.62 -2.39 20.33
C ALA A 623 25.30 -3.01 19.84
N PRO A 624 25.13 -4.36 19.84
CA PRO A 624 23.86 -4.96 19.46
C PRO A 624 22.74 -4.54 20.43
N ALA A 625 23.03 -4.37 21.73
CA ALA A 625 22.01 -3.91 22.69
C ALA A 625 21.56 -2.47 22.40
N LEU A 626 22.45 -1.55 22.02
CA LEU A 626 22.10 -0.17 21.66
C LEU A 626 21.21 -0.11 20.42
N VAL A 627 21.56 -0.88 19.38
CA VAL A 627 20.77 -0.96 18.15
C VAL A 627 19.40 -1.58 18.44
N LEU A 628 19.35 -2.64 19.23
CA LEU A 628 18.12 -3.28 19.66
C LEU A 628 17.27 -2.37 20.57
N ALA A 629 17.91 -1.58 21.42
CA ALA A 629 17.28 -0.66 22.37
C ALA A 629 16.78 0.64 21.74
N ALA A 630 17.29 1.06 20.57
CA ALA A 630 17.01 2.37 19.99
C ALA A 630 15.51 2.70 19.88
N ARG A 631 14.73 1.77 19.31
CA ARG A 631 13.27 1.92 19.17
C ARG A 631 12.54 1.80 20.51
N PRO A 632 12.79 0.77 21.35
CA PRO A 632 12.30 0.71 22.73
C PRO A 632 12.53 1.99 23.54
N LEU A 633 13.75 2.52 23.51
CA LEU A 633 14.18 3.70 24.24
C LEU A 633 13.41 4.93 23.77
N ALA A 634 13.29 5.12 22.47
CA ALA A 634 12.53 6.24 21.90
C ALA A 634 11.05 6.18 22.28
N HIS A 635 10.44 4.99 22.23
CA HIS A 635 9.05 4.77 22.62
C HIS A 635 8.82 5.04 24.11
N ILE A 636 9.63 4.44 24.99
CA ILE A 636 9.53 4.60 26.45
C ILE A 636 9.75 6.06 26.85
N THR A 637 10.73 6.74 26.25
CA THR A 637 10.98 8.18 26.45
C THR A 637 9.74 9.01 26.15
N ARG A 638 9.12 8.77 25.00
CA ARG A 638 7.96 9.52 24.53
C ARG A 638 6.73 9.28 25.39
N VAL A 639 6.44 8.02 25.72
CA VAL A 639 5.30 7.69 26.60
C VAL A 639 5.51 8.28 27.99
N THR A 640 6.72 8.19 28.53
CA THR A 640 7.08 8.79 29.82
C THR A 640 6.88 10.31 29.79
N PHE A 641 7.39 10.98 28.75
CA PHE A 641 7.23 12.42 28.57
C PHE A 641 5.76 12.85 28.56
N VAL A 642 4.92 12.20 27.74
CA VAL A 642 3.50 12.56 27.57
C VAL A 642 2.74 12.35 28.88
N ASN A 643 2.90 11.18 29.52
CA ASN A 643 2.16 10.86 30.75
C ASN A 643 2.60 11.76 31.92
N ILE A 644 3.90 11.97 32.11
CA ILE A 644 4.40 12.84 33.19
C ILE A 644 3.97 14.29 32.95
N SER A 645 4.04 14.78 31.71
CA SER A 645 3.59 16.14 31.39
C SER A 645 2.10 16.32 31.67
N GLU A 646 1.25 15.35 31.32
CA GLU A 646 -0.18 15.41 31.62
C GLU A 646 -0.45 15.38 33.13
N ILE A 647 0.18 14.45 33.86
CA ILE A 647 -0.01 14.30 35.31
C ILE A 647 0.40 15.56 36.06
N LEU A 648 1.50 16.22 35.66
CA LEU A 648 1.97 17.46 36.30
C LEU A 648 0.94 18.61 36.26
N HIS A 649 -0.05 18.56 35.36
CA HIS A 649 -1.12 19.55 35.24
C HIS A 649 -2.43 19.16 35.95
N ARG A 650 -2.50 17.97 36.58
CA ARG A 650 -3.69 17.51 37.31
C ARG A 650 -3.82 18.19 38.68
N ASP A 651 -5.07 18.36 39.15
CA ASP A 651 -5.37 19.12 40.37
C ASP A 651 -4.72 18.54 41.64
N PHE A 652 -4.61 17.21 41.76
CA PHE A 652 -3.97 16.60 42.93
C PHE A 652 -2.48 16.96 43.06
N ILE A 653 -1.79 17.27 41.95
CA ILE A 653 -0.40 17.77 41.98
C ILE A 653 -0.37 19.21 42.51
N ARG A 654 -1.35 20.05 42.14
CA ARG A 654 -1.48 21.41 42.69
C ARG A 654 -1.72 21.34 44.21
N THR A 655 -2.59 20.45 44.67
CA THR A 655 -2.83 20.20 46.10
C THR A 655 -1.57 19.69 46.82
N ALA A 656 -0.80 18.80 46.19
CA ALA A 656 0.46 18.31 46.78
C ALA A 656 1.47 19.47 46.97
N ARG A 657 1.56 20.39 46.00
CA ARG A 657 2.41 21.59 46.10
C ARG A 657 1.90 22.59 47.14
N SER A 658 0.58 22.79 47.24
CA SER A 658 0.00 23.71 48.23
C SER A 658 0.20 23.22 49.68
N LYS A 659 0.36 21.90 49.87
CA LYS A 659 0.77 21.29 51.16
C LYS A 659 2.26 21.49 51.49
N GLY A 660 3.03 22.21 50.66
CA GLY A 660 4.45 22.47 50.88
C GLY A 660 5.40 21.32 50.52
N LEU A 661 4.93 20.29 49.81
CA LEU A 661 5.79 19.17 49.42
C LEU A 661 6.85 19.61 48.40
N THR A 662 8.08 19.15 48.60
CA THR A 662 9.20 19.48 47.71
C THR A 662 9.01 18.90 46.30
N PRO A 663 9.56 19.52 45.23
CA PRO A 663 9.44 19.02 43.87
C PRO A 663 9.91 17.57 43.68
N ARG A 664 10.92 17.13 44.46
CA ARG A 664 11.41 15.75 44.45
C ARG A 664 10.36 14.76 44.99
N VAL A 665 9.69 15.10 46.10
CA VAL A 665 8.64 14.27 46.69
C VAL A 665 7.43 14.22 45.75
N VAL A 666 7.04 15.36 45.18
CA VAL A 666 5.96 15.42 44.19
C VAL A 666 6.27 14.52 43.00
N PHE A 667 7.49 14.60 42.45
CA PHE A 667 7.89 13.78 41.30
C PHE A 667 7.89 12.28 41.61
N TRP A 668 8.65 11.81 42.61
CA TRP A 668 8.81 10.38 42.87
C TRP A 668 7.55 9.74 43.44
N ARG A 669 6.86 10.40 44.38
CA ARG A 669 5.73 9.81 45.13
C ARG A 669 4.39 10.02 44.44
N HIS A 670 4.18 11.16 43.77
CA HIS A 670 2.89 11.53 43.19
C HIS A 670 2.87 11.52 41.66
N THR A 671 3.97 11.83 40.97
CA THR A 671 3.98 11.84 39.50
C THR A 671 4.38 10.48 38.93
N LEU A 672 5.58 9.98 39.26
CA LEU A 672 6.14 8.76 38.68
C LEU A 672 5.33 7.51 39.06
N ARG A 673 4.86 7.44 40.32
CA ARG A 673 4.00 6.33 40.77
C ARG A 673 2.69 6.24 39.98
N ASN A 674 2.09 7.38 39.64
CA ASN A 674 0.86 7.42 38.84
C ASN A 674 1.14 7.21 37.35
N ALA A 675 2.31 7.62 36.84
CA ALA A 675 2.75 7.32 35.48
C ALA A 675 3.21 5.85 35.31
N GLY A 676 3.48 5.15 36.41
CA GLY A 676 4.11 3.84 36.44
C GLY A 676 3.37 2.78 35.62
N VAL A 677 2.03 2.81 35.63
CA VAL A 677 1.21 1.87 34.83
C VAL A 677 1.45 2.07 33.33
N SER A 678 1.38 3.31 32.85
CA SER A 678 1.63 3.64 31.44
C SER A 678 3.08 3.36 31.03
N ILE A 679 4.04 3.64 31.91
CA ILE A 679 5.47 3.37 31.66
C ILE A 679 5.72 1.87 31.58
N PHE A 680 5.16 1.09 32.51
CA PHE A 680 5.24 -0.36 32.49
C PHE A 680 4.63 -0.93 31.20
N THR A 681 3.45 -0.42 30.82
CA THR A 681 2.80 -0.75 29.55
C THR A 681 3.72 -0.47 28.36
N ALA A 682 4.41 0.68 28.37
CA ALA A 682 5.36 1.04 27.33
C ALA A 682 6.57 0.10 27.27
N ILE A 683 7.11 -0.33 28.42
CA ILE A 683 8.21 -1.30 28.49
C ILE A 683 7.78 -2.64 27.90
N VAL A 684 6.61 -3.14 28.29
CA VAL A 684 6.05 -4.39 27.78
C VAL A 684 5.79 -4.34 26.28
N VAL A 685 5.23 -3.24 25.77
CA VAL A 685 5.06 -3.02 24.32
C VAL A 685 6.41 -2.97 23.61
N SER A 686 7.40 -2.29 24.20
CA SER A 686 8.74 -2.18 23.65
C SER A 686 9.48 -3.53 23.61
N LEU A 687 9.28 -4.40 24.59
CA LEU A 687 9.81 -5.77 24.61
C LEU A 687 9.35 -6.57 23.38
N ARG A 688 8.08 -6.44 22.98
CA ARG A 688 7.54 -7.09 21.77
C ARG A 688 8.21 -6.59 20.50
N PHE A 689 8.46 -5.27 20.40
CA PHE A 689 9.16 -4.70 19.25
C PHE A 689 10.61 -5.18 19.18
N ALA A 690 11.31 -5.21 20.32
CA ALA A 690 12.68 -5.70 20.39
C ALA A 690 12.77 -7.18 19.99
N LEU A 691 11.88 -8.03 20.49
CA LEU A 691 11.79 -9.43 20.07
C LEU A 691 11.63 -9.60 18.55
N GLY A 692 10.79 -8.79 17.92
CA GLY A 692 10.56 -8.86 16.48
C GLY A 692 11.80 -8.49 15.65
N SER A 693 12.65 -7.59 16.15
CA SER A 693 13.90 -7.19 15.48
C SER A 693 15.14 -7.97 15.93
N LEU A 694 15.03 -8.77 17.00
CA LEU A 694 16.16 -9.45 17.64
C LEU A 694 16.93 -10.34 16.65
N PRO A 695 16.30 -11.25 15.87
CA PRO A 695 17.04 -12.08 14.91
C PRO A 695 17.85 -11.27 13.90
N VAL A 696 17.30 -10.14 13.45
CA VAL A 696 17.96 -9.26 12.49
C VAL A 696 19.19 -8.61 13.11
N VAL A 697 19.08 -8.06 14.31
CA VAL A 697 20.23 -7.47 15.01
C VAL A 697 21.32 -8.51 15.25
N GLU A 698 20.94 -9.74 15.61
CA GLU A 698 21.89 -10.83 15.82
C GLU A 698 22.68 -11.17 14.56
N ILE A 699 22.03 -11.23 13.39
CA ILE A 699 22.68 -11.49 12.11
C ILE A 699 23.73 -10.43 11.79
N PHE A 700 23.39 -9.15 11.94
CA PHE A 700 24.33 -8.06 11.62
C PHE A 700 25.56 -8.08 12.53
N PHE A 701 25.40 -8.33 13.83
CA PHE A 701 26.53 -8.38 14.76
C PHE A 701 27.16 -9.77 14.92
N THR A 702 26.68 -10.75 14.15
CA THR A 702 27.09 -12.17 14.28
C THR A 702 26.96 -12.67 15.72
N TRP A 703 25.93 -12.21 16.42
CA TRP A 703 25.64 -12.61 17.80
C TRP A 703 25.14 -14.07 17.76
N PRO A 704 25.77 -15.00 18.50
CA PRO A 704 25.48 -16.43 18.38
C PRO A 704 24.20 -16.80 19.15
N GLY A 705 23.08 -16.21 18.76
CA GLY A 705 21.72 -16.43 19.26
C GLY A 705 20.82 -17.13 18.24
N ILE A 706 19.52 -17.17 18.54
CA ILE A 706 18.49 -17.86 17.76
C ILE A 706 18.49 -17.43 16.30
N GLY A 707 18.65 -16.13 16.01
CA GLY A 707 18.57 -15.58 14.65
C GLY A 707 19.68 -16.09 13.74
N VAL A 708 20.93 -16.07 14.22
CA VAL A 708 22.09 -16.57 13.46
C VAL A 708 22.02 -18.08 13.31
N THR A 709 21.69 -18.82 14.38
CA THR A 709 21.56 -20.27 14.33
C THR A 709 20.46 -20.69 13.36
N MET A 710 19.32 -20.00 13.37
CA MET A 710 18.21 -20.25 12.46
C MET A 710 18.59 -19.94 11.00
N LEU A 711 19.31 -18.84 10.76
CA LEU A 711 19.79 -18.49 9.42
C LEU A 711 20.74 -19.58 8.87
N ASN A 712 21.68 -20.06 9.69
CA ASN A 712 22.58 -21.13 9.30
C ASN A 712 21.80 -22.43 8.99
N ALA A 713 20.84 -22.80 9.84
CA ALA A 713 19.99 -23.97 9.61
C ALA A 713 19.15 -23.87 8.32
N ILE A 714 18.68 -22.67 7.95
CA ILE A 714 18.01 -22.44 6.66
C ILE A 714 18.96 -22.73 5.49
N PHE A 715 20.20 -22.24 5.57
CA PHE A 715 21.21 -22.48 4.53
C PHE A 715 21.65 -23.94 4.45
N ASP A 716 21.78 -24.61 5.60
CA ASP A 716 22.09 -26.04 5.70
C ASP A 716 20.89 -26.94 5.38
N ARG A 717 19.71 -26.34 5.13
CA ARG A 717 18.44 -27.00 4.84
C ARG A 717 17.98 -27.98 5.94
N ASP A 718 18.33 -27.69 7.18
CA ASP A 718 17.91 -28.49 8.33
C ASP A 718 16.51 -28.05 8.79
N VAL A 719 15.50 -28.77 8.30
CA VAL A 719 14.09 -28.46 8.56
C VAL A 719 13.76 -28.56 10.05
N LYS A 720 14.32 -29.54 10.76
CA LYS A 720 14.03 -29.76 12.18
C LYS A 720 14.56 -28.61 13.02
N ILE A 721 15.81 -28.18 12.81
CA ILE A 721 16.40 -27.07 13.55
C ILE A 721 15.64 -25.77 13.29
N VAL A 722 15.28 -25.48 12.03
CA VAL A 722 14.50 -24.29 11.66
C VAL A 722 13.16 -24.29 12.38
N ALA A 723 12.44 -25.42 12.38
CA ALA A 723 11.15 -25.55 13.05
C ALA A 723 11.25 -25.38 14.58
N VAL A 724 12.24 -25.98 15.25
CA VAL A 724 12.44 -25.82 16.70
C VAL A 724 12.76 -24.37 17.06
N LEU A 725 13.69 -23.72 16.35
CA LEU A 725 14.09 -22.34 16.64
C LEU A 725 12.96 -21.35 16.37
N ALA A 726 12.22 -21.53 15.28
CA ALA A 726 11.05 -20.71 14.96
C ALA A 726 9.93 -20.90 16.00
N LEU A 727 9.66 -22.15 16.42
CA LEU A 727 8.71 -22.45 17.48
C LEU A 727 9.13 -21.81 18.81
N ALA A 728 10.41 -21.94 19.19
CA ALA A 728 10.93 -21.34 20.43
C ALA A 728 10.75 -19.81 20.44
N LEU A 729 11.09 -19.13 19.34
CA LEU A 729 10.91 -17.69 19.21
C LEU A 729 9.43 -17.28 19.24
N GLY A 730 8.57 -18.01 18.51
CA GLY A 730 7.13 -17.75 18.43
C GLY A 730 6.42 -17.97 19.76
N VAL A 731 6.69 -19.09 20.43
CA VAL A 731 6.16 -19.39 21.78
C VAL A 731 6.62 -18.33 22.77
N THR A 732 7.87 -17.88 22.70
CA THR A 732 8.38 -16.80 23.57
C THR A 732 7.63 -15.50 23.36
N PHE A 733 7.37 -15.11 22.10
CA PHE A 733 6.56 -13.95 21.78
C PHE A 733 5.15 -14.05 22.34
N LEU A 734 4.52 -15.21 22.20
CA LEU A 734 3.18 -15.48 22.70
C LEU A 734 3.10 -15.51 24.23
N LEU A 735 4.10 -16.10 24.89
CA LEU A 735 4.22 -16.12 26.35
C LEU A 735 4.39 -14.71 26.91
N ILE A 736 5.22 -13.87 26.29
CA ILE A 736 5.37 -12.47 26.70
C ILE A 736 4.07 -11.68 26.54
N ASN A 737 3.29 -11.94 25.48
CA ASN A 737 1.97 -11.34 25.33
C ASN A 737 0.98 -11.82 26.40
N PHE A 738 0.99 -13.12 26.70
CA PHE A 738 0.13 -13.69 27.73
C PHE A 738 0.48 -13.15 29.13
N LEU A 739 1.78 -13.10 29.47
CA LEU A 739 2.26 -12.53 30.73
C LEU A 739 1.93 -11.05 30.84
N ALA A 740 2.04 -10.30 29.75
CA ALA A 740 1.62 -8.90 29.70
C ALA A 740 0.14 -8.73 30.03
N ASP A 741 -0.74 -9.51 29.39
CA ASP A 741 -2.18 -9.47 29.61
C ASP A 741 -2.55 -9.81 31.06
N LEU A 742 -1.86 -10.78 31.66
CA LEU A 742 -2.02 -11.11 33.08
C LEU A 742 -1.57 -9.96 33.99
N LEU A 743 -0.42 -9.35 33.70
CA LEU A 743 0.12 -8.24 34.48
C LEU A 743 -0.79 -7.01 34.40
N TYR A 744 -1.38 -6.70 33.23
CA TYR A 744 -2.35 -5.61 33.11
C TYR A 744 -3.59 -5.82 33.98
N ARG A 745 -4.09 -7.05 34.09
CA ARG A 745 -5.23 -7.40 34.95
C ARG A 745 -4.94 -7.30 36.45
N VAL A 746 -3.67 -7.39 36.83
CA VAL A 746 -3.23 -7.19 38.23
C VAL A 746 -3.00 -5.72 38.52
N ILE A 747 -2.43 -4.97 37.57
CA ILE A 747 -2.04 -3.58 37.74
C ILE A 747 -3.24 -2.61 37.61
N ASP A 748 -4.20 -2.87 36.71
CA ASP A 748 -5.38 -2.04 36.53
C ASP A 748 -6.67 -2.82 36.87
N PRO A 749 -7.26 -2.61 38.07
CA PRO A 749 -8.49 -3.28 38.46
C PRO A 749 -9.72 -2.83 37.63
N ARG A 750 -9.67 -1.71 36.90
CA ARG A 750 -10.80 -1.24 36.06
C ARG A 750 -10.99 -2.10 34.81
N LEU A 751 -9.93 -2.75 34.34
CA LEU A 751 -10.01 -3.72 33.24
C LEU A 751 -10.69 -5.03 33.66
N ARG A 752 -10.88 -5.28 34.96
CA ARG A 752 -11.65 -6.41 35.47
C ARG A 752 -13.17 -6.19 35.38
N THR A 753 -13.62 -4.92 35.36
CA THR A 753 -15.04 -4.55 35.36
C THR A 753 -15.59 -4.29 33.96
N ALA A 754 -14.75 -4.02 32.95
CA ALA A 754 -15.19 -3.69 31.60
C ALA A 754 -15.83 -4.88 30.84
N GLU A 755 -15.46 -6.12 31.16
CA GLU A 755 -16.18 -7.32 30.66
C GLU A 755 -17.54 -7.53 31.35
N ASN A 756 -17.77 -6.92 32.52
CA ASN A 756 -19.03 -7.02 33.26
C ASN A 756 -20.04 -5.94 32.88
N GLY A 757 -19.60 -4.86 32.20
CA GLY A 757 -20.45 -3.70 31.85
C GLY A 757 -21.06 -3.73 30.45
N GLU A 758 -20.84 -4.79 29.66
CA GLU A 758 -21.60 -5.05 28.42
C GLU A 758 -22.83 -5.95 28.68
N ALA A 759 -23.12 -6.24 29.95
CA ALA A 759 -24.26 -7.07 30.41
C ALA A 759 -25.09 -6.41 31.52
N GLU A 760 -25.10 -5.07 31.58
CA GLU A 760 -26.15 -4.24 32.20
C GLU A 760 -26.79 -3.41 31.09
#